data_AF-A0A7G8QQ44-F1
#
_entry.id   AF-A0A7G8QQ44-F1
#
_cell.length_a   1.000
_cell.length_b   1.000
_cell.length_c   1.000
_cell.angle_alpha   90.00
_cell.angle_beta   90.00
_cell.angle_gamma   90.00
#
_symmetry.space_group_name_H-M   'P 1'
#
loop_
_entity.id
_entity.type
_entity.pdbx_description
1 polymer ?
#
loop_
_entity_poly.entity_id
_entity_poly.type
_entity_poly.pdbx_seq_one_letter_code
_entity_poly.pdbx_strand_id
1 'polypeptide(L)'
;MTASFSESSAPACEPASFSVGNVPTAIYNEACDLTNTLRPHWAEVINSVSEMGVEGMENRLRQAQRILRDDGATYNLNGDPLSPNVWALDIIPTLLAEEEWSSVERGLAQRSRLFDLMLKDLYGEQRLLKDGIIPSEIIFSHPGFLRQCHGIRLPGAHNLIFHAVDVVRGGDGQFVAIGDRTQAPSGTGYVLENRIAVSRVLPSLFRTSHVRRLSGFFHALRHTLASLASHKTDTPRIVVLTPGAYSSTYFEHAYLANYLGFQLVQGGDLTVRNGRVWLKSLNGLSEVDVILRRMDDAYCDQTELRADSRLGVPGLLEVVRNGNVVLANPLGSGVLEAPALLAFLADISQYLLGEPLSIPTVQTWWCGRAEDRDFVISHLEQLIIKPAYRSFDSKSIYGHCLDADSRQQIIQQISARPHDYVAQAYVPGSQVPVWDNQRIEYRPTIFRGFTVATEEGYCVMPGTLSRVAESAGAFIVSDLSGARSKDTWILGESVDTVQPTLADSLPRDEGNLPSRVIENLFWFGRYAERAEMSLRLIRILFKQLNGVEYFMPESRDILLAALSALTGTVPESDAPDDLNHELASLVCDGQRTGSIKFNILNMLACGEQVKEMLSADTRIIINELRDYIRTVEVAYQDGLPELPEESLDNLVTSLLALSGLNHESMLRGMDWRFQEIGRRAERARLTAILLKHTLTPAVPGLQQQQILESVLMSVEALISFRRRYRGQMNIISGLDLLMLDGTNPRSLIYQVDRLRKYLLDLPRQEAQTSSLTSDLRPIIKSLTDIQLAEVEVLAQVDETSGERLQLDALMTQIISQLEQFTTLLSDKYFDHADGPQQLINAQWKTDL
;
A
#
# COMPACT_ATOMS: atom_id res chain seq x y z
N MET A 1 5.85 35.61 56.54
CA MET A 1 4.43 35.97 56.76
C MET A 1 3.60 34.82 56.27
N THR A 2 2.91 34.19 57.20
CA THR A 2 1.99 33.06 57.03
C THR A 2 0.74 33.46 56.24
N ALA A 3 0.38 32.66 55.23
CA ALA A 3 -1.01 32.53 54.78
C ALA A 3 -1.23 31.09 54.29
N SER A 4 -2.34 30.54 54.73
CA SER A 4 -2.71 29.13 54.84
C SER A 4 -3.16 28.47 53.54
N PHE A 5 -2.90 27.15 53.46
CA PHE A 5 -3.53 26.19 52.57
C PHE A 5 -5.07 26.17 52.71
N SER A 6 -5.78 26.12 51.59
CA SER A 6 -7.17 25.66 51.49
C SER A 6 -7.26 24.60 50.39
N GLU A 7 -7.80 23.44 50.74
CA GLU A 7 -8.06 22.28 49.88
C GLU A 7 -8.86 22.67 48.63
N SER A 8 -8.34 22.40 47.42
CA SER A 8 -9.12 22.47 46.18
C SER A 8 -9.64 21.08 45.82
N SER A 9 -10.96 20.99 45.87
CA SER A 9 -11.85 19.91 45.45
C SER A 9 -11.49 19.27 44.10
N ALA A 10 -11.72 17.95 44.02
CA ALA A 10 -11.76 17.16 42.78
C ALA A 10 -12.60 17.85 41.68
N PRO A 11 -12.26 17.67 40.39
CA PRO A 11 -13.00 18.29 39.30
C PRO A 11 -14.43 17.73 39.27
N ALA A 12 -15.38 18.58 39.62
CA ALA A 12 -16.79 18.35 39.41
C ALA A 12 -17.06 18.35 37.91
N CYS A 13 -17.76 17.32 37.44
CA CYS A 13 -18.42 17.31 36.14
C CYS A 13 -19.55 18.36 36.19
N GLU A 14 -19.24 19.64 35.97
CA GLU A 14 -20.26 20.66 35.79
C GLU A 14 -20.81 20.61 34.35
N PRO A 15 -22.14 20.61 34.20
CA PRO A 15 -22.79 20.43 32.90
C PRO A 15 -22.64 21.70 32.07
N ALA A 16 -22.00 21.58 30.91
CA ALA A 16 -22.15 22.57 29.85
C ALA A 16 -23.64 22.75 29.55
N SER A 17 -24.13 23.99 29.64
CA SER A 17 -25.52 24.35 29.39
C SER A 17 -25.87 24.09 27.92
N PHE A 18 -26.63 23.01 27.71
CA PHE A 18 -27.19 22.65 26.41
C PHE A 18 -28.39 23.57 26.09
N SER A 19 -28.28 24.35 25.01
CA SER A 19 -29.47 24.82 24.29
C SER A 19 -29.67 23.88 23.10
N VAL A 20 -30.72 23.07 23.17
CA VAL A 20 -31.10 22.10 22.14
C VAL A 20 -32.03 22.79 21.16
N GLY A 21 -31.57 22.97 19.92
CA GLY A 21 -32.47 23.02 18.77
C GLY A 21 -33.02 21.62 18.52
N ASN A 22 -34.34 21.50 18.41
CA ASN A 22 -35.11 20.25 18.28
C ASN A 22 -34.47 19.17 17.37
N VAL A 23 -34.00 18.05 17.95
CA VAL A 23 -34.05 16.68 17.40
C VAL A 23 -34.18 15.67 18.56
N PRO A 24 -34.96 14.57 18.45
CA PRO A 24 -35.48 13.75 19.56
C PRO A 24 -34.64 12.49 19.90
N THR A 25 -35.01 11.82 21.01
CA THR A 25 -34.52 10.54 21.59
C THR A 25 -33.13 10.54 22.27
N ALA A 26 -33.07 9.98 23.49
CA ALA A 26 -31.86 9.89 24.30
C ALA A 26 -30.79 9.02 23.60
N ILE A 27 -29.72 9.65 23.12
CA ILE A 27 -28.60 8.96 22.46
C ILE A 27 -27.73 8.30 23.54
N TYR A 28 -27.37 7.04 23.35
CA TYR A 28 -26.52 6.30 24.28
C TYR A 28 -25.11 6.89 24.30
N ASN A 29 -24.57 7.18 25.49
CA ASN A 29 -23.18 7.62 25.67
C ASN A 29 -22.33 6.44 26.18
N GLU A 30 -21.22 6.17 25.50
CA GLU A 30 -20.32 5.06 25.87
C GLU A 30 -19.57 5.34 27.17
N ALA A 31 -19.19 6.59 27.45
CA ALA A 31 -18.42 6.94 28.64
C ALA A 31 -19.30 7.26 29.85
N CYS A 32 -20.43 7.93 29.63
CA CYS A 32 -21.32 8.39 30.71
C CYS A 32 -22.62 7.58 30.74
N ASP A 33 -23.21 7.44 31.92
CA ASP A 33 -24.54 6.87 32.09
C ASP A 33 -25.65 7.93 31.90
N LEU A 34 -26.92 7.53 32.07
CA LEU A 34 -28.08 8.42 31.92
C LEU A 34 -28.11 9.56 32.97
N THR A 35 -27.32 9.46 34.03
CA THR A 35 -27.20 10.49 35.07
C THR A 35 -26.00 11.42 34.85
N ASN A 36 -25.33 11.31 33.69
CA ASN A 36 -24.08 11.97 33.35
C ASN A 36 -22.92 11.63 34.31
N THR A 37 -22.98 10.47 34.98
CA THR A 37 -21.85 9.94 35.75
C THR A 37 -20.99 9.05 34.87
N LEU A 38 -19.68 9.12 35.09
CA LEU A 38 -18.72 8.35 34.30
C LEU A 38 -18.82 6.86 34.66
N ARG A 39 -18.93 6.00 33.65
CA ARG A 39 -18.98 4.55 33.84
C ARG A 39 -17.66 4.04 34.44
N PRO A 40 -17.70 3.05 35.34
CA PRO A 40 -16.50 2.60 36.06
C PRO A 40 -15.32 2.22 35.17
N HIS A 41 -15.58 1.52 34.05
CA HIS A 41 -14.54 1.08 33.13
C HIS A 41 -13.92 2.21 32.29
N TRP A 42 -14.56 3.39 32.23
CA TRP A 42 -14.01 4.59 31.58
C TRP A 42 -13.23 5.51 32.54
N ALA A 43 -13.39 5.34 33.86
CA ALA A 43 -12.81 6.22 34.87
C ALA A 43 -11.30 6.39 34.70
N GLU A 44 -10.58 5.29 34.51
CA GLU A 44 -9.13 5.32 34.38
C GLU A 44 -8.66 6.08 33.12
N VAL A 45 -9.29 5.82 31.98
CA VAL A 45 -8.94 6.47 30.71
C VAL A 45 -9.19 7.98 30.77
N ILE A 46 -10.37 8.40 31.23
CA ILE A 46 -10.71 9.83 31.30
C ILE A 46 -9.86 10.57 32.34
N ASN A 47 -9.56 9.94 33.48
CA ASN A 47 -8.66 10.52 34.48
C ASN A 47 -7.24 10.68 33.92
N SER A 48 -6.72 9.66 33.23
CA SER A 48 -5.39 9.73 32.61
C SER A 48 -5.31 10.80 31.52
N VAL A 49 -6.34 10.93 30.68
CA VAL A 49 -6.45 12.02 29.69
C VAL A 49 -6.48 13.39 30.36
N SER A 50 -7.20 13.51 31.48
CA SER A 50 -7.26 14.76 32.25
C SER A 50 -5.93 15.12 32.91
N GLU A 51 -5.21 14.13 33.45
CA GLU A 51 -3.87 14.29 34.05
C GLU A 51 -2.80 14.69 33.04
N MET A 52 -2.87 14.19 31.80
CA MET A 52 -1.94 14.57 30.72
C MET A 52 -2.13 16.02 30.27
N GLY A 53 -3.33 16.56 30.40
CA GLY A 53 -3.68 17.90 29.92
C GLY A 53 -3.57 18.04 28.39
N VAL A 54 -3.81 19.26 27.90
CA VAL A 54 -3.85 19.57 26.47
C VAL A 54 -2.51 19.30 25.79
N GLU A 55 -1.41 19.80 26.35
CA GLU A 55 -0.08 19.67 25.75
C GLU A 55 0.37 18.20 25.69
N GLY A 56 0.09 17.42 26.73
CA GLY A 56 0.38 15.99 26.76
C GLY A 56 -0.36 15.24 25.66
N MET A 57 -1.66 15.50 25.52
CA MET A 57 -2.50 14.89 24.49
C MET A 57 -2.08 15.28 23.06
N GLU A 58 -1.77 16.55 22.82
CA GLU A 58 -1.26 17.00 21.51
C GLU A 58 0.08 16.36 21.16
N ASN A 59 0.97 16.17 22.15
CA ASN A 59 2.23 15.48 21.94
C ASN A 59 1.99 14.00 21.57
N ARG A 60 1.09 13.29 22.27
CA ARG A 60 0.71 11.90 21.93
C ARG A 60 0.06 11.79 20.56
N LEU A 61 -0.80 12.73 20.20
CA LEU A 61 -1.44 12.75 18.88
C LEU A 61 -0.40 12.92 17.77
N ARG A 62 0.55 13.86 17.91
CA ARG A 62 1.66 14.03 16.95
C ARG A 62 2.53 12.78 16.86
N GLN A 63 2.81 12.12 17.99
CA GLN A 63 3.56 10.86 18.01
C GLN A 63 2.80 9.75 17.28
N ALA A 64 1.49 9.61 17.49
CA ALA A 64 0.66 8.60 16.82
C ALA A 64 0.60 8.85 15.30
N GLN A 65 0.40 10.10 14.88
CA GLN A 65 0.42 10.48 13.47
C GLN A 65 1.76 10.17 12.80
N ARG A 66 2.88 10.42 13.51
CA ARG A 66 4.21 10.07 13.03
C ARG A 66 4.38 8.56 12.86
N ILE A 67 3.97 7.76 13.85
CA ILE A 67 4.02 6.28 13.77
C ILE A 67 3.24 5.79 12.55
N LEU A 68 1.99 6.21 12.40
CA LEU A 68 1.14 5.80 11.28
C LEU A 68 1.73 6.20 9.92
N ARG A 69 2.32 7.39 9.85
CA ARG A 69 2.99 7.87 8.64
C ARG A 69 4.20 7.02 8.30
N ASP A 70 5.06 6.73 9.28
CA ASP A 70 6.29 5.95 9.12
C ASP A 70 5.99 4.48 8.77
N ASP A 71 4.90 3.93 9.32
CA ASP A 71 4.39 2.60 8.98
C ASP A 71 3.64 2.59 7.62
N GLY A 72 3.35 3.78 7.05
CA GLY A 72 2.77 3.96 5.72
C GLY A 72 1.25 3.78 5.66
N ALA A 73 0.57 3.89 6.80
CA ALA A 73 -0.87 3.77 6.96
C ALA A 73 -1.59 4.94 6.26
N THR A 74 -2.18 4.65 5.09
CA THR A 74 -2.82 5.63 4.20
C THR A 74 -4.20 5.14 3.78
N TYR A 75 -5.14 6.07 3.61
CA TYR A 75 -6.52 5.78 3.18
C TYR A 75 -6.69 5.74 1.66
N ASN A 76 -5.89 6.53 0.92
CA ASN A 76 -6.09 6.71 -0.50
C ASN A 76 -4.80 7.22 -1.16
N LEU A 77 -4.36 6.52 -2.20
CA LEU A 77 -3.23 6.90 -3.06
C LEU A 77 -3.69 7.45 -4.42
N ASN A 78 -4.99 7.55 -4.68
CA ASN A 78 -5.52 8.13 -5.93
C ASN A 78 -5.35 9.67 -5.99
N GLY A 79 -4.73 10.28 -4.98
CA GLY A 79 -4.31 11.67 -4.96
C GLY A 79 -2.87 11.86 -5.45
N ASP A 80 -2.34 13.06 -5.28
CA ASP A 80 -0.94 13.39 -5.56
C ASP A 80 0.01 12.43 -4.79
N PRO A 81 0.98 11.76 -5.44
CA PRO A 81 1.96 10.86 -4.79
C PRO A 81 2.77 11.52 -3.66
N LEU A 82 2.85 12.85 -3.68
CA LEU A 82 3.49 13.64 -2.64
C LEU A 82 2.54 13.90 -1.45
N SER A 83 1.23 13.72 -1.64
CA SER A 83 0.13 13.96 -0.70
C SER A 83 -0.54 12.68 -0.18
N PRO A 84 0.17 11.83 0.60
CA PRO A 84 -0.51 10.74 1.28
C PRO A 84 -1.49 11.33 2.30
N ASN A 85 -2.79 11.15 2.09
CA ASN A 85 -3.78 11.40 3.13
C ASN A 85 -3.53 10.40 4.26
N VAL A 86 -2.78 10.85 5.27
CA VAL A 86 -2.42 10.05 6.45
C VAL A 86 -3.70 9.61 7.14
N TRP A 87 -3.73 8.34 7.51
CA TRP A 87 -4.82 7.76 8.26
C TRP A 87 -5.11 8.55 9.54
N ALA A 88 -6.30 9.17 9.63
CA ALA A 88 -6.76 9.86 10.82
C ALA A 88 -7.15 8.87 11.93
N LEU A 89 -6.35 8.85 12.99
CA LEU A 89 -6.55 8.08 14.22
C LEU A 89 -6.80 9.03 15.39
N ASP A 90 -7.84 8.73 16.15
CA ASP A 90 -8.02 9.31 17.48
C ASP A 90 -7.41 8.38 18.54
N ILE A 91 -6.65 8.99 19.46
CA ILE A 91 -5.85 8.29 20.47
C ILE A 91 -6.63 7.88 21.72
N ILE A 92 -7.85 8.40 21.93
CA ILE A 92 -8.73 7.93 23.00
C ILE A 92 -9.37 6.62 22.50
N PRO A 93 -9.13 5.46 23.14
CA PRO A 93 -9.72 4.20 22.70
C PRO A 93 -11.22 4.16 23.00
N THR A 94 -11.97 3.36 22.25
CA THR A 94 -13.33 2.96 22.64
C THR A 94 -13.25 1.72 23.53
N LEU A 95 -13.87 1.77 24.71
CA LEU A 95 -13.83 0.68 25.68
C LEU A 95 -15.14 -0.12 25.63
N LEU A 96 -15.04 -1.45 25.68
CA LEU A 96 -16.16 -2.36 25.88
C LEU A 96 -15.83 -3.33 27.01
N ALA A 97 -16.77 -3.52 27.94
CA ALA A 97 -16.62 -4.47 29.03
C ALA A 97 -16.76 -5.92 28.54
N GLU A 98 -16.08 -6.87 29.19
CA GLU A 98 -16.09 -8.29 28.81
C GLU A 98 -17.51 -8.89 28.74
N GLU A 99 -18.36 -8.54 29.69
CA GLU A 99 -19.74 -9.04 29.78
C GLU A 99 -20.58 -8.61 28.57
N GLU A 100 -20.43 -7.34 28.17
CA GLU A 100 -21.10 -6.78 26.99
C GLU A 100 -20.55 -7.42 25.71
N TRP A 101 -19.22 -7.53 25.62
CA TRP A 101 -18.54 -8.12 24.48
C TRP A 101 -18.89 -9.60 24.29
N SER A 102 -19.03 -10.38 25.37
CA SER A 102 -19.38 -11.81 25.31
C SER A 102 -20.73 -12.07 24.63
N SER A 103 -21.66 -11.12 24.71
CA SER A 103 -22.93 -11.20 23.98
C SER A 103 -22.74 -10.91 22.49
N VAL A 104 -21.97 -9.87 22.17
CA VAL A 104 -21.64 -9.48 20.78
C VAL A 104 -20.84 -10.59 20.09
N GLU A 105 -19.86 -11.17 20.76
CA GLU A 105 -19.03 -12.26 20.27
C GLU A 105 -19.88 -13.48 19.85
N ARG A 106 -20.78 -13.94 20.71
CA ARG A 106 -21.71 -15.04 20.37
C ARG A 106 -22.61 -14.68 19.18
N GLY A 107 -23.12 -13.45 19.13
CA GLY A 107 -23.98 -13.00 18.04
C GLY A 107 -23.25 -12.88 16.70
N LEU A 108 -22.01 -12.40 16.69
CA LEU A 108 -21.18 -12.33 15.48
C LEU A 108 -20.83 -13.73 14.96
N ALA A 109 -20.52 -14.67 15.84
CA ALA A 109 -20.29 -16.07 15.48
C ALA A 109 -21.54 -16.72 14.89
N GLN A 110 -22.70 -16.56 15.54
CA GLN A 110 -24.00 -17.06 15.03
C GLN A 110 -24.32 -16.48 13.64
N ARG A 111 -24.16 -15.16 13.47
CA ARG A 111 -24.42 -14.49 12.19
C ARG A 111 -23.50 -14.99 11.08
N SER A 112 -22.24 -15.26 11.38
CA SER A 112 -21.30 -15.82 10.40
C SER A 112 -21.68 -17.24 9.98
N ARG A 113 -22.13 -18.08 10.93
CA ARG A 113 -22.70 -19.39 10.62
C ARG A 113 -23.96 -19.29 9.75
N LEU A 114 -24.83 -18.31 10.00
CA LEU A 114 -26.02 -18.08 9.18
C LEU A 114 -25.64 -17.76 7.73
N PHE A 115 -24.71 -16.83 7.53
CA PHE A 115 -24.26 -16.41 6.20
C PHE A 115 -23.52 -17.53 5.45
N ASP A 116 -22.78 -18.39 6.15
CA ASP A 116 -22.19 -19.61 5.58
C ASP A 116 -23.26 -20.57 5.04
N LEU A 117 -24.32 -20.81 5.81
CA LEU A 117 -25.44 -21.66 5.39
C LEU A 117 -26.22 -21.04 4.23
N MET A 118 -26.43 -19.72 4.24
CA MET A 118 -27.02 -19.00 3.10
C MET A 118 -26.17 -19.17 1.84
N LEU A 119 -24.84 -19.03 1.94
CA LEU A 119 -23.94 -19.23 0.80
C LEU A 119 -24.07 -20.65 0.21
N LYS A 120 -24.06 -21.65 1.10
CA LYS A 120 -24.20 -23.07 0.73
C LYS A 120 -25.55 -23.37 0.08
N ASP A 121 -26.62 -22.75 0.57
CA ASP A 121 -27.96 -22.95 0.02
C ASP A 121 -28.09 -22.29 -1.36
N LEU A 122 -27.72 -21.01 -1.50
CA LEU A 122 -27.89 -20.24 -2.74
C LEU A 122 -27.12 -20.81 -3.94
N TYR A 123 -25.93 -21.36 -3.71
CA TYR A 123 -25.15 -22.05 -4.74
C TYR A 123 -25.29 -23.59 -4.71
N GLY A 124 -26.19 -24.11 -3.88
CA GLY A 124 -26.48 -25.53 -3.70
C GLY A 124 -27.95 -25.87 -3.93
N GLU A 125 -28.64 -26.33 -2.89
CA GLU A 125 -30.02 -26.82 -3.01
C GLU A 125 -31.08 -25.73 -3.23
N GLN A 126 -30.77 -24.47 -2.90
CA GLN A 126 -31.63 -23.29 -3.06
C GLN A 126 -32.98 -23.43 -2.35
N ARG A 127 -33.00 -24.01 -1.15
CA ARG A 127 -34.21 -24.18 -0.34
C ARG A 127 -34.82 -22.85 0.08
N LEU A 128 -34.00 -21.84 0.36
CA LEU A 128 -34.48 -20.48 0.69
C LEU A 128 -35.34 -19.88 -0.43
N LEU A 129 -35.04 -20.22 -1.69
CA LEU A 129 -35.79 -19.75 -2.85
C LEU A 129 -36.99 -20.67 -3.15
N LYS A 130 -36.78 -21.99 -3.10
CA LYS A 130 -37.83 -22.99 -3.40
C LYS A 130 -39.00 -22.94 -2.41
N ASP A 131 -38.70 -22.70 -1.15
CA ASP A 131 -39.70 -22.65 -0.07
C ASP A 131 -40.24 -21.23 0.15
N GLY A 132 -39.81 -20.24 -0.66
CA GLY A 132 -40.35 -18.89 -0.65
C GLY A 132 -39.92 -18.02 0.54
N ILE A 133 -38.84 -18.38 1.25
CA ILE A 133 -38.28 -17.57 2.34
C ILE A 133 -37.67 -16.29 1.79
N ILE A 134 -36.99 -16.37 0.65
CA ILE A 134 -36.42 -15.23 -0.08
C ILE A 134 -37.08 -15.16 -1.47
N PRO A 135 -37.60 -13.98 -1.88
CA PRO A 135 -38.03 -13.74 -3.25
C PRO A 135 -36.91 -13.99 -4.25
N SER A 136 -37.19 -14.83 -5.25
CA SER A 136 -36.20 -15.24 -6.25
C SER A 136 -35.64 -14.06 -7.06
N GLU A 137 -36.41 -12.99 -7.19
CA GLU A 137 -36.05 -11.76 -7.88
C GLU A 137 -34.84 -11.09 -7.22
N ILE A 138 -34.70 -11.14 -5.89
CA ILE A 138 -33.56 -10.53 -5.17
C ILE A 138 -32.24 -11.17 -5.58
N ILE A 139 -32.24 -12.49 -5.79
CA ILE A 139 -31.02 -13.24 -6.13
C ILE A 139 -30.77 -13.24 -7.63
N PHE A 140 -31.77 -13.57 -8.45
CA PHE A 140 -31.57 -13.76 -9.88
C PHE A 140 -31.43 -12.46 -10.69
N SER A 141 -31.89 -11.31 -10.15
CA SER A 141 -31.60 -9.99 -10.72
C SER A 141 -30.25 -9.43 -10.27
N HIS A 142 -29.65 -9.97 -9.19
CA HIS A 142 -28.43 -9.44 -8.60
C HIS A 142 -27.23 -9.64 -9.55
N PRO A 143 -26.51 -8.58 -9.95
CA PRO A 143 -25.39 -8.70 -10.88
C PRO A 143 -24.21 -9.50 -10.31
N GLY A 144 -24.06 -9.50 -8.98
CA GLY A 144 -23.07 -10.33 -8.26
C GLY A 144 -23.49 -11.78 -7.98
N PHE A 145 -24.66 -12.25 -8.44
CA PHE A 145 -24.99 -13.67 -8.36
C PHE A 145 -24.35 -14.41 -9.55
N LEU A 146 -23.29 -15.17 -9.27
CA LEU A 146 -22.46 -15.80 -10.29
C LEU A 146 -22.95 -17.21 -10.57
N ARG A 147 -23.79 -17.39 -11.57
CA ARG A 147 -24.31 -18.72 -11.97
C ARG A 147 -23.19 -19.74 -12.19
N GLN A 148 -22.05 -19.26 -12.67
CA GLN A 148 -20.80 -19.98 -12.88
C GLN A 148 -20.22 -20.62 -11.61
N CYS A 149 -20.62 -20.16 -10.43
CA CYS A 149 -20.18 -20.67 -9.12
C CYS A 149 -21.10 -21.74 -8.53
N HIS A 150 -22.20 -22.08 -9.20
CA HIS A 150 -23.13 -23.10 -8.69
C HIS A 150 -22.42 -24.46 -8.53
N GLY A 151 -22.60 -25.09 -7.37
CA GLY A 151 -21.97 -26.36 -7.04
C GLY A 151 -20.52 -26.29 -6.57
N ILE A 152 -19.87 -25.12 -6.57
CA ILE A 152 -18.52 -24.98 -6.01
C ILE A 152 -18.57 -25.20 -4.49
N ARG A 153 -17.69 -26.07 -3.97
CA ARG A 153 -17.56 -26.37 -2.55
C ARG A 153 -16.12 -26.16 -2.10
N LEU A 154 -15.96 -25.54 -0.95
CA LEU A 154 -14.66 -25.42 -0.30
C LEU A 154 -14.34 -26.68 0.49
N PRO A 155 -13.07 -27.10 0.55
CA PRO A 155 -12.62 -28.09 1.51
C PRO A 155 -12.86 -27.61 2.93
N GLY A 156 -13.35 -28.49 3.81
CA GLY A 156 -13.62 -28.18 5.22
C GLY A 156 -15.09 -27.98 5.57
N ALA A 157 -15.35 -27.54 6.81
CA ALA A 157 -16.70 -27.42 7.35
C ALA A 157 -17.44 -26.15 6.88
N HIS A 158 -16.71 -25.10 6.49
CA HIS A 158 -17.25 -23.77 6.18
C HIS A 158 -16.86 -23.31 4.78
N ASN A 159 -17.79 -22.66 4.08
CA ASN A 159 -17.57 -22.02 2.78
C ASN A 159 -17.25 -20.52 2.95
N LEU A 160 -17.85 -19.83 3.91
CA LEU A 160 -17.53 -18.43 4.18
C LEU A 160 -16.39 -18.34 5.19
N ILE A 161 -15.17 -18.07 4.72
CA ILE A 161 -13.98 -18.13 5.59
C ILE A 161 -13.82 -16.88 6.45
N PHE A 162 -14.09 -15.70 5.89
CA PHE A 162 -13.83 -14.42 6.52
C PHE A 162 -15.05 -13.51 6.40
N HIS A 163 -15.55 -12.97 7.52
CA HIS A 163 -16.78 -12.20 7.52
C HIS A 163 -16.61 -10.96 8.39
N ALA A 164 -17.16 -9.83 7.95
CA ALA A 164 -17.21 -8.63 8.76
C ALA A 164 -18.63 -8.07 8.84
N VAL A 165 -18.99 -7.58 10.03
CA VAL A 165 -20.34 -7.09 10.33
C VAL A 165 -20.22 -5.66 10.83
N ASP A 166 -20.88 -4.74 10.14
CA ASP A 166 -21.06 -3.36 10.59
C ASP A 166 -22.20 -3.34 11.64
N VAL A 167 -21.90 -2.93 12.86
CA VAL A 167 -22.85 -2.82 13.98
C VAL A 167 -22.85 -1.42 14.58
N VAL A 168 -24.02 -1.00 15.06
CA VAL A 168 -24.22 0.24 15.81
C VAL A 168 -24.86 -0.09 17.14
N ARG A 169 -24.51 0.67 18.17
CA ARG A 169 -25.18 0.59 19.47
C ARG A 169 -26.29 1.64 19.52
N GLY A 170 -27.55 1.20 19.62
CA GLY A 170 -28.72 2.06 19.64
C GLY A 170 -28.86 2.85 20.95
N GLY A 171 -29.85 3.75 21.01
CA GLY A 171 -30.13 4.55 22.21
C GLY A 171 -30.54 3.73 23.45
N ASP A 172 -31.04 2.51 23.24
CA ASP A 172 -31.36 1.53 24.27
C ASP A 172 -30.13 0.72 24.76
N GLY A 173 -28.95 0.96 24.18
CA GLY A 173 -27.71 0.27 24.49
C GLY A 173 -27.56 -1.10 23.83
N GLN A 174 -28.52 -1.53 22.99
CA GLN A 174 -28.45 -2.78 22.24
C GLN A 174 -27.65 -2.62 20.96
N PHE A 175 -26.93 -3.67 20.57
CA PHE A 175 -26.20 -3.71 19.30
C PHE A 175 -27.13 -4.15 18.18
N VAL A 176 -27.08 -3.44 17.05
CA VAL A 176 -27.87 -3.73 15.85
C VAL A 176 -26.93 -3.82 14.65
N ALA A 177 -27.04 -4.90 13.87
CA ALA A 177 -26.30 -5.07 12.63
C ALA A 177 -26.93 -4.23 11.50
N ILE A 178 -26.11 -3.40 10.83
CA ILE A 178 -26.54 -2.51 9.75
C ILE A 178 -26.03 -2.96 8.37
N GLY A 179 -25.11 -3.92 8.32
CA GLY A 179 -24.64 -4.51 7.08
C GLY A 179 -23.52 -5.52 7.27
N ASP A 180 -23.25 -6.28 6.21
CA ASP A 180 -22.32 -7.39 6.20
C ASP A 180 -21.35 -7.27 5.03
N ARG A 181 -20.14 -7.81 5.22
CA ARG A 181 -19.08 -7.90 4.21
C ARG A 181 -18.62 -9.35 4.12
N THR A 182 -18.79 -9.94 2.95
CA THR A 182 -18.51 -11.35 2.67
C THR A 182 -17.64 -11.55 1.44
N GLN A 183 -17.38 -10.52 0.64
CA GLN A 183 -16.57 -10.64 -0.57
C GLN A 183 -15.07 -10.52 -0.27
N ALA A 184 -14.61 -9.29 0.03
CA ALA A 184 -13.24 -8.99 0.45
C ALA A 184 -13.25 -8.00 1.64
N PRO A 185 -13.70 -8.43 2.83
CA PRO A 185 -13.88 -7.54 3.98
C PRO A 185 -12.59 -6.80 4.36
N SER A 186 -12.64 -5.48 4.41
CA SER A 186 -11.48 -4.64 4.78
C SER A 186 -11.67 -4.04 6.18
N GLY A 187 -10.56 -3.88 6.90
CA GLY A 187 -10.47 -3.21 8.19
C GLY A 187 -9.54 -3.87 9.21
N THR A 188 -9.19 -5.15 9.08
CA THR A 188 -8.44 -5.86 10.14
C THR A 188 -7.00 -5.39 10.28
N GLY A 189 -6.33 -5.07 9.16
CA GLY A 189 -5.00 -4.46 9.20
C GLY A 189 -5.02 -3.11 9.92
N TYR A 190 -6.07 -2.31 9.73
CA TYR A 190 -6.23 -1.03 10.42
C TYR A 190 -6.51 -1.19 11.91
N VAL A 191 -7.29 -2.19 12.32
CA VAL A 191 -7.49 -2.49 13.76
C VAL A 191 -6.16 -2.83 14.43
N LEU A 192 -5.35 -3.68 13.78
CA LEU A 192 -4.04 -4.07 14.28
C LEU A 192 -3.07 -2.87 14.35
N GLU A 193 -3.05 -2.03 13.32
CA GLU A 193 -2.20 -0.84 13.27
C GLU A 193 -2.62 0.22 14.30
N ASN A 194 -3.92 0.48 14.44
CA ASN A 194 -4.46 1.35 15.49
C ASN A 194 -4.02 0.87 16.87
N ARG A 195 -4.12 -0.44 17.13
CA ARG A 195 -3.69 -1.06 18.39
C ARG A 195 -2.21 -0.86 18.67
N ILE A 196 -1.35 -1.01 17.67
CA ILE A 196 0.09 -0.82 17.80
C ILE A 196 0.42 0.66 18.03
N ALA A 197 -0.18 1.58 17.26
CA ALA A 197 0.03 3.01 17.41
C ALA A 197 -0.41 3.50 18.81
N VAL A 198 -1.64 3.19 19.23
CA VAL A 198 -2.20 3.62 20.53
C VAL A 198 -1.41 3.01 21.70
N SER A 199 -1.05 1.73 21.64
CA SER A 199 -0.27 1.10 22.72
C SER A 199 1.16 1.64 22.86
N ARG A 200 1.75 2.20 21.78
CA ARG A 200 3.05 2.89 21.83
C ARG A 200 2.94 4.28 22.44
N VAL A 201 1.87 5.03 22.16
CA VAL A 201 1.70 6.40 22.68
C VAL A 201 1.07 6.46 24.07
N LEU A 202 0.25 5.47 24.44
CA LEU A 202 -0.39 5.35 25.75
C LEU A 202 -0.04 4.01 26.45
N PRO A 203 1.25 3.70 26.68
CA PRO A 203 1.68 2.37 27.13
C PRO A 203 1.25 2.03 28.55
N SER A 204 1.22 3.01 29.46
CA SER A 204 0.78 2.80 30.84
C SER A 204 -0.70 2.42 30.89
N LEU A 205 -1.53 3.20 30.19
CA LEU A 205 -2.97 3.00 30.12
C LEU A 205 -3.32 1.66 29.47
N PHE A 206 -2.62 1.29 28.39
CA PHE A 206 -2.84 -0.01 27.74
C PHE A 206 -2.55 -1.20 28.67
N ARG A 207 -1.53 -1.09 29.54
CA ARG A 207 -1.15 -2.17 30.47
C ARG A 207 -2.13 -2.30 31.63
N THR A 208 -2.63 -1.19 32.16
CA THR A 208 -3.52 -1.19 33.32
C THR A 208 -4.96 -1.55 32.95
N SER A 209 -5.40 -1.25 31.72
CA SER A 209 -6.74 -1.60 31.23
C SER A 209 -6.93 -3.08 30.82
N HIS A 210 -5.94 -3.96 31.02
CA HIS A 210 -6.05 -5.41 30.75
C HIS A 210 -6.68 -5.78 29.38
N VAL A 211 -6.24 -5.10 28.32
CA VAL A 211 -6.83 -5.24 26.98
C VAL A 211 -6.54 -6.62 26.36
N ARG A 212 -7.57 -7.29 25.83
CA ARG A 212 -7.44 -8.58 25.12
C ARG A 212 -6.58 -8.45 23.85
N ARG A 213 -5.81 -9.51 23.53
CA ARG A 213 -4.85 -9.52 22.41
C ARG A 213 -5.52 -9.91 21.09
N LEU A 214 -5.18 -9.20 20.02
CA LEU A 214 -5.69 -9.47 18.66
C LEU A 214 -5.00 -10.67 17.99
N SER A 215 -3.83 -11.10 18.47
CA SER A 215 -2.99 -12.10 17.80
C SER A 215 -3.65 -13.46 17.61
N GLY A 216 -4.54 -13.87 18.52
CA GLY A 216 -5.26 -15.14 18.41
C GLY A 216 -6.13 -15.23 17.16
N PHE A 217 -6.76 -14.11 16.76
CA PHE A 217 -7.58 -14.04 15.55
C PHE A 217 -6.78 -14.27 14.27
N PHE A 218 -5.63 -13.61 14.15
CA PHE A 218 -4.76 -13.78 12.98
C PHE A 218 -4.10 -15.15 12.93
N HIS A 219 -3.82 -15.76 14.09
CA HIS A 219 -3.39 -17.15 14.16
C HIS A 219 -4.49 -18.09 13.64
N ALA A 220 -5.74 -17.90 14.06
CA ALA A 220 -6.88 -18.66 13.56
C ALA A 220 -7.06 -18.49 12.04
N LEU A 221 -6.89 -17.27 11.51
CA LEU A 221 -6.91 -17.02 10.06
C LEU A 221 -5.80 -17.77 9.33
N ARG A 222 -4.56 -17.68 9.80
CA ARG A 222 -3.42 -18.39 9.19
C ARG A 222 -3.62 -19.91 9.22
N HIS A 223 -4.05 -20.45 10.36
CA HIS A 223 -4.33 -21.88 10.51
C HIS A 223 -5.43 -22.35 9.55
N THR A 224 -6.52 -21.59 9.46
CA THR A 224 -7.65 -21.92 8.57
C THR A 224 -7.25 -21.88 7.11
N LEU A 225 -6.48 -20.88 6.67
CA LEU A 225 -5.98 -20.83 5.30
C LEU A 225 -5.07 -22.03 4.98
N ALA A 226 -4.25 -22.48 5.92
CA ALA A 226 -3.42 -23.68 5.75
C ALA A 226 -4.26 -24.96 5.69
N SER A 227 -5.31 -25.09 6.50
CA SER A 227 -6.14 -26.30 6.53
C SER A 227 -6.97 -26.51 5.26
N LEU A 228 -7.29 -25.45 4.51
CA LEU A 228 -8.04 -25.52 3.25
C LEU A 228 -7.37 -26.39 2.17
N ALA A 229 -6.05 -26.55 2.22
CA ALA A 229 -5.28 -27.35 1.27
C ALA A 229 -4.73 -28.66 1.87
N SER A 230 -5.10 -29.00 3.11
CA SER A 230 -4.65 -30.21 3.82
C SER A 230 -4.94 -31.53 3.08
N HIS A 231 -6.01 -31.57 2.27
CA HIS A 231 -6.35 -32.73 1.43
C HIS A 231 -5.40 -32.94 0.24
N LYS A 232 -4.53 -31.96 -0.08
CA LYS A 232 -3.56 -32.00 -1.18
C LYS A 232 -2.11 -32.03 -0.70
N THR A 233 -1.78 -31.22 0.30
CA THR A 233 -0.40 -31.00 0.74
C THR A 233 -0.36 -30.57 2.21
N ASP A 234 0.71 -30.98 2.91
CA ASP A 234 0.98 -30.56 4.29
C ASP A 234 1.63 -29.17 4.36
N THR A 235 2.14 -28.67 3.23
CA THR A 235 2.91 -27.42 3.13
C THR A 235 2.35 -26.50 2.02
N PRO A 236 1.10 -26.02 2.17
CA PRO A 236 0.43 -25.29 1.10
C PRO A 236 1.08 -23.95 0.81
N ARG A 237 1.16 -23.60 -0.48
CA ARG A 237 1.55 -22.27 -0.92
C ARG A 237 0.34 -21.34 -0.88
N ILE A 238 0.36 -20.42 0.06
CA ILE A 238 -0.69 -19.43 0.30
C ILE A 238 -0.21 -18.06 -0.18
N VAL A 239 -1.02 -17.40 -1.00
CA VAL A 239 -0.74 -16.04 -1.52
C VAL A 239 -1.89 -15.09 -1.23
N VAL A 240 -1.60 -13.79 -1.12
CA VAL A 240 -2.60 -12.73 -0.96
C VAL A 240 -2.77 -12.01 -2.30
N LEU A 241 -3.92 -12.16 -2.95
CA LEU A 241 -4.22 -11.51 -4.23
C LEU A 241 -4.76 -10.09 -4.00
N THR A 242 -4.04 -9.09 -4.50
CA THR A 242 -4.37 -7.66 -4.37
C THR A 242 -4.61 -7.00 -5.74
N PRO A 243 -5.50 -6.01 -5.84
CA PRO A 243 -5.65 -5.17 -7.04
C PRO A 243 -4.44 -4.25 -7.31
N GLY A 244 -3.49 -4.12 -6.36
CA GLY A 244 -2.27 -3.34 -6.52
C GLY A 244 -2.29 -1.98 -5.82
N ALA A 245 -1.19 -1.22 -5.98
CA ALA A 245 -0.88 -0.02 -5.18
C ALA A 245 -1.89 1.13 -5.29
N TYR A 246 -2.69 1.17 -6.35
CA TYR A 246 -3.72 2.20 -6.59
C TYR A 246 -5.06 1.89 -5.90
N SER A 247 -5.15 0.80 -5.13
CA SER A 247 -6.33 0.56 -4.27
C SER A 247 -6.26 1.37 -2.99
N SER A 248 -7.40 1.91 -2.55
CA SER A 248 -7.53 2.60 -1.25
C SER A 248 -7.20 1.70 -0.06
N THR A 249 -7.33 0.38 -0.20
CA THR A 249 -7.04 -0.60 0.85
C THR A 249 -5.69 -1.32 0.67
N TYR A 250 -4.83 -0.87 -0.26
CA TYR A 250 -3.57 -1.55 -0.55
C TYR A 250 -2.65 -1.67 0.67
N PHE A 251 -2.60 -0.63 1.51
CA PHE A 251 -1.84 -0.67 2.77
C PHE A 251 -2.22 -1.88 3.63
N GLU A 252 -3.52 -2.11 3.84
CA GLU A 252 -4.00 -3.26 4.62
C GLU A 252 -3.55 -4.58 3.99
N HIS A 253 -3.58 -4.69 2.66
CA HIS A 253 -3.21 -5.92 1.98
C HIS A 253 -1.73 -6.25 2.17
N ALA A 254 -0.85 -5.27 1.95
CA ALA A 254 0.59 -5.42 2.15
C ALA A 254 0.93 -5.68 3.62
N TYR A 255 0.29 -4.97 4.54
CA TYR A 255 0.48 -5.13 5.97
C TYR A 255 0.07 -6.52 6.45
N LEU A 256 -1.12 -7.01 6.05
CA LEU A 256 -1.61 -8.33 6.42
C LEU A 256 -0.78 -9.45 5.77
N ALA A 257 -0.34 -9.30 4.52
CA ALA A 257 0.54 -10.27 3.87
C ALA A 257 1.84 -10.46 4.67
N ASN A 258 2.48 -9.35 5.08
CA ASN A 258 3.67 -9.39 5.92
C ASN A 258 3.40 -9.97 7.32
N TYR A 259 2.30 -9.58 7.95
CA TYR A 259 1.95 -10.06 9.29
C TYR A 259 1.64 -11.56 9.32
N LEU A 260 0.95 -12.07 8.29
CA LEU A 260 0.61 -13.49 8.17
C LEU A 260 1.77 -14.34 7.63
N GLY A 261 2.73 -13.71 6.95
CA GLY A 261 3.87 -14.38 6.33
C GLY A 261 3.55 -14.98 4.95
N PHE A 262 2.67 -14.33 4.18
CA PHE A 262 2.26 -14.75 2.84
C PHE A 262 2.78 -13.79 1.77
N GLN A 263 2.99 -14.30 0.56
CA GLN A 263 3.41 -13.46 -0.56
C GLN A 263 2.24 -12.61 -1.07
N LEU A 264 2.47 -11.31 -1.25
CA LEU A 264 1.53 -10.40 -1.89
C LEU A 264 1.69 -10.49 -3.41
N VAL A 265 0.60 -10.79 -4.11
CA VAL A 265 0.61 -11.01 -5.57
C VAL A 265 -0.49 -10.20 -6.24
N GLN A 266 -0.22 -9.72 -7.45
CA GLN A 266 -1.23 -9.12 -8.35
C GLN A 266 -1.68 -10.14 -9.40
N GLY A 267 -2.77 -9.88 -10.12
CA GLY A 267 -3.24 -10.79 -11.18
C GLY A 267 -2.15 -11.09 -12.22
N GLY A 268 -1.36 -10.06 -12.57
CA GLY A 268 -0.21 -10.18 -13.46
C GLY A 268 0.94 -11.04 -12.94
N ASP A 269 0.98 -11.41 -11.66
CA ASP A 269 2.00 -12.31 -11.08
C ASP A 269 1.60 -13.80 -11.21
N LEU A 270 0.32 -14.08 -11.51
CA LEU A 270 -0.24 -15.42 -11.59
C LEU A 270 -0.57 -15.79 -13.05
N THR A 271 -0.53 -17.08 -13.36
CA THR A 271 -0.97 -17.61 -14.66
C THR A 271 -1.65 -18.96 -14.48
N VAL A 272 -2.70 -19.20 -15.26
CA VAL A 272 -3.34 -20.53 -15.34
C VAL A 272 -2.65 -21.35 -16.44
N ARG A 273 -2.22 -22.57 -16.11
CA ARG A 273 -1.68 -23.54 -17.07
C ARG A 273 -2.05 -24.96 -16.64
N ASN A 274 -2.51 -25.78 -17.59
CA ASN A 274 -2.92 -27.18 -17.36
C ASN A 274 -3.92 -27.32 -16.19
N GLY A 275 -4.88 -26.41 -16.11
CA GLY A 275 -5.91 -26.42 -15.06
C GLY A 275 -5.39 -26.14 -13.65
N ARG A 276 -4.22 -25.51 -13.49
CA ARG A 276 -3.62 -25.13 -12.19
C ARG A 276 -3.20 -23.66 -12.21
N VAL A 277 -3.14 -23.02 -11.04
CA VAL A 277 -2.62 -21.65 -10.87
C VAL A 277 -1.14 -21.72 -10.53
N TRP A 278 -0.34 -20.92 -11.25
CA TRP A 278 1.10 -20.82 -11.07
C TRP A 278 1.49 -19.39 -10.75
N LEU A 279 2.36 -19.22 -9.76
CA LEU A 279 3.11 -18.00 -9.49
C LEU A 279 4.29 -17.91 -10.46
N LYS A 280 4.40 -16.78 -11.16
CA LYS A 280 5.56 -16.43 -11.98
C LYS A 280 6.65 -15.84 -11.10
N SER A 281 7.67 -16.64 -10.80
CA SER A 281 8.78 -16.25 -9.95
C SER A 281 10.12 -16.37 -10.65
N LEU A 282 11.17 -15.84 -10.02
CA LEU A 282 12.54 -15.91 -10.56
C LEU A 282 13.02 -17.33 -10.85
N ASN A 283 12.62 -18.30 -10.02
CA ASN A 283 13.03 -19.70 -10.16
C ASN A 283 12.13 -20.49 -11.13
N GLY A 284 11.14 -19.84 -11.75
CA GLY A 284 10.21 -20.46 -12.70
C GLY A 284 8.76 -20.40 -12.22
N LEU A 285 7.97 -21.41 -12.57
CA LEU A 285 6.56 -21.48 -12.18
C LEU A 285 6.41 -22.30 -10.90
N SER A 286 5.73 -21.73 -9.91
CA SER A 286 5.46 -22.41 -8.64
C SER A 286 3.95 -22.54 -8.42
N GLU A 287 3.47 -23.75 -8.16
CA GLU A 287 2.02 -24.00 -7.99
C GLU A 287 1.48 -23.34 -6.73
N VAL A 288 0.30 -22.71 -6.84
CA VAL A 288 -0.41 -22.02 -5.75
C VAL A 288 -1.61 -22.84 -5.32
N ASP A 289 -1.71 -23.13 -4.03
CA ASP A 289 -2.78 -23.98 -3.47
C ASP A 289 -3.97 -23.15 -2.96
N VAL A 290 -3.68 -22.03 -2.29
CA VAL A 290 -4.68 -21.18 -1.62
C VAL A 290 -4.41 -19.70 -1.92
N ILE A 291 -5.47 -18.98 -2.27
CA ILE A 291 -5.43 -17.54 -2.54
C ILE A 291 -6.37 -16.84 -1.54
N LEU A 292 -5.79 -16.07 -0.62
CA LEU A 292 -6.54 -15.07 0.15
C LEU A 292 -6.80 -13.88 -0.75
N ARG A 293 -8.05 -13.70 -1.16
CA ARG A 293 -8.44 -12.71 -2.14
C ARG A 293 -8.85 -11.39 -1.49
N ARG A 294 -8.37 -10.27 -2.05
CA ARG A 294 -8.65 -8.90 -1.60
C ARG A 294 -9.26 -8.02 -2.70
N MET A 295 -10.08 -8.61 -3.56
CA MET A 295 -10.73 -7.96 -4.70
C MET A 295 -12.14 -8.55 -4.94
N ASP A 296 -13.03 -7.76 -5.54
CA ASP A 296 -14.41 -8.17 -5.81
C ASP A 296 -14.48 -9.29 -6.87
N ASP A 297 -15.54 -10.09 -6.83
CA ASP A 297 -15.68 -11.30 -7.64
C ASP A 297 -15.52 -11.02 -9.14
N ALA A 298 -16.21 -10.00 -9.64
CA ALA A 298 -16.24 -9.68 -11.06
C ALA A 298 -14.85 -9.45 -11.64
N TYR A 299 -13.91 -8.92 -10.86
CA TYR A 299 -12.58 -8.59 -11.36
C TYR A 299 -11.60 -9.76 -11.36
N CYS A 300 -11.97 -10.92 -10.80
CA CYS A 300 -11.06 -12.04 -10.54
C CYS A 300 -10.69 -12.85 -11.79
N ASP A 301 -11.56 -12.90 -12.79
CA ASP A 301 -11.36 -13.70 -14.00
C ASP A 301 -11.90 -12.96 -15.24
N GLN A 302 -11.00 -12.61 -16.16
CA GLN A 302 -11.34 -11.93 -17.41
C GLN A 302 -12.10 -12.83 -18.39
N THR A 303 -11.89 -14.14 -18.33
CA THR A 303 -12.42 -15.09 -19.32
C THR A 303 -13.90 -15.37 -19.06
N GLU A 304 -14.29 -15.59 -17.80
CA GLU A 304 -15.64 -16.01 -17.44
C GLU A 304 -16.49 -14.92 -16.77
N LEU A 305 -15.88 -13.87 -16.18
CA LEU A 305 -16.60 -12.85 -15.41
C LEU A 305 -16.58 -11.49 -16.13
N ARG A 306 -15.46 -10.75 -16.07
CA ARG A 306 -15.38 -9.38 -16.58
C ARG A 306 -14.22 -9.19 -17.55
N ALA A 307 -14.53 -9.17 -18.85
CA ALA A 307 -13.55 -9.14 -19.94
C ALA A 307 -12.65 -7.88 -19.97
N ASP A 308 -13.12 -6.73 -19.48
CA ASP A 308 -12.34 -5.48 -19.40
C ASP A 308 -11.47 -5.39 -18.12
N SER A 309 -11.54 -6.36 -17.20
CA SER A 309 -10.72 -6.37 -15.99
C SER A 309 -9.24 -6.57 -16.31
N ARG A 310 -8.37 -5.77 -15.67
CA ARG A 310 -6.90 -5.94 -15.71
C ARG A 310 -6.32 -6.48 -14.40
N LEU A 311 -7.18 -6.78 -13.43
CA LEU A 311 -6.78 -7.09 -12.06
C LEU A 311 -6.72 -8.60 -11.78
N GLY A 312 -7.55 -9.38 -12.47
CA GLY A 312 -7.74 -10.81 -12.25
C GLY A 312 -6.73 -11.69 -12.97
N VAL A 313 -6.96 -13.00 -12.87
CA VAL A 313 -6.17 -14.04 -13.52
C VAL A 313 -7.07 -14.77 -14.52
N PRO A 314 -6.75 -14.74 -15.83
CA PRO A 314 -7.58 -15.39 -16.84
C PRO A 314 -7.72 -16.90 -16.60
N GLY A 315 -8.96 -17.40 -16.54
CA GLY A 315 -9.28 -18.81 -16.31
C GLY A 315 -9.23 -19.25 -14.84
N LEU A 316 -9.11 -18.32 -13.89
CA LEU A 316 -9.09 -18.64 -12.46
C LEU A 316 -10.36 -19.37 -12.00
N LEU A 317 -11.53 -18.97 -12.48
CA LEU A 317 -12.80 -19.56 -12.06
C LEU A 317 -12.91 -21.02 -12.48
N GLU A 318 -12.40 -21.38 -13.67
CA GLU A 318 -12.33 -22.77 -14.13
C GLU A 318 -11.50 -23.63 -13.17
N VAL A 319 -10.33 -23.14 -12.76
CA VAL A 319 -9.42 -23.86 -11.86
C VAL A 319 -10.04 -24.04 -10.47
N VAL A 320 -10.76 -23.02 -9.98
CA VAL A 320 -11.49 -23.07 -8.71
C VAL A 320 -12.63 -24.08 -8.78
N ARG A 321 -13.40 -24.08 -9.87
CA ARG A 321 -14.50 -25.02 -10.11
C ARG A 321 -14.02 -26.47 -10.15
N ASN A 322 -12.84 -26.70 -10.70
CA ASN A 322 -12.18 -28.01 -10.72
C ASN A 322 -11.55 -28.41 -9.37
N GLY A 323 -11.59 -27.53 -8.36
CA GLY A 323 -11.03 -27.77 -7.04
C GLY A 323 -9.50 -27.77 -7.01
N ASN A 324 -8.84 -27.25 -8.05
CA ASN A 324 -7.37 -27.25 -8.15
C ASN A 324 -6.71 -26.09 -7.40
N VAL A 325 -7.45 -25.01 -7.11
CA VAL A 325 -7.03 -23.92 -6.22
C VAL A 325 -8.18 -23.52 -5.30
N VAL A 326 -7.88 -23.10 -4.08
CA VAL A 326 -8.88 -22.59 -3.13
C VAL A 326 -8.83 -21.07 -3.05
N LEU A 327 -9.97 -20.40 -3.17
CA LEU A 327 -10.13 -18.96 -2.94
C LEU A 327 -10.82 -18.70 -1.60
N ALA A 328 -10.19 -17.89 -0.75
CA ALA A 328 -10.76 -17.40 0.50
C ALA A 328 -10.96 -15.88 0.42
N ASN A 329 -12.18 -15.33 0.44
CA ASN A 329 -13.49 -16.01 0.34
C ASN A 329 -13.80 -16.51 -1.08
N PRO A 330 -14.70 -17.50 -1.21
CA PRO A 330 -15.04 -18.08 -2.51
C PRO A 330 -15.72 -17.06 -3.42
N LEU A 331 -15.58 -17.24 -4.73
CA LEU A 331 -16.26 -16.42 -5.72
C LEU A 331 -17.77 -16.58 -5.59
N GLY A 332 -18.49 -15.47 -5.65
CA GLY A 332 -19.95 -15.42 -5.54
C GLY A 332 -20.44 -15.11 -4.13
N SER A 333 -19.58 -15.04 -3.12
CA SER A 333 -19.95 -14.62 -1.76
C SER A 333 -20.46 -13.18 -1.69
N GLY A 334 -20.16 -12.34 -2.70
CA GLY A 334 -20.63 -10.95 -2.76
C GLY A 334 -22.15 -10.79 -2.85
N VAL A 335 -22.89 -11.81 -3.31
CA VAL A 335 -24.37 -11.76 -3.33
C VAL A 335 -24.97 -11.60 -1.93
N LEU A 336 -24.27 -12.06 -0.89
CA LEU A 336 -24.73 -11.97 0.48
C LEU A 336 -24.66 -10.55 1.05
N GLU A 337 -23.92 -9.64 0.41
CA GLU A 337 -23.85 -8.24 0.85
C GLU A 337 -25.06 -7.40 0.40
N ALA A 338 -26.05 -8.01 -0.28
CA ALA A 338 -27.22 -7.31 -0.80
C ALA A 338 -28.10 -6.74 0.32
N PRO A 339 -28.29 -5.40 0.40
CA PRO A 339 -29.15 -4.78 1.40
C PRO A 339 -30.58 -5.34 1.46
N ALA A 340 -31.11 -5.84 0.33
CA ALA A 340 -32.43 -6.46 0.28
C ALA A 340 -32.55 -7.73 1.13
N LEU A 341 -31.47 -8.48 1.35
CA LEU A 341 -31.49 -9.68 2.18
C LEU A 341 -31.77 -9.37 3.65
N LEU A 342 -31.42 -8.16 4.12
CA LEU A 342 -31.62 -7.75 5.50
C LEU A 342 -33.10 -7.77 5.92
N ALA A 343 -34.02 -7.51 4.98
CA ALA A 343 -35.46 -7.55 5.24
C ALA A 343 -35.98 -8.97 5.58
N PHE A 344 -35.20 -10.01 5.27
CA PHE A 344 -35.60 -11.42 5.42
C PHE A 344 -34.73 -12.18 6.42
N LEU A 345 -33.68 -11.56 6.99
CA LEU A 345 -32.70 -12.28 7.82
C LEU A 345 -33.28 -12.96 9.06
N ALA A 346 -34.34 -12.41 9.66
CA ALA A 346 -35.01 -13.04 10.79
C ALA A 346 -35.67 -14.37 10.37
N ASP A 347 -36.39 -14.36 9.25
CA ASP A 347 -37.04 -15.56 8.69
C ASP A 347 -36.00 -16.59 8.23
N ILE A 348 -34.91 -16.12 7.61
CA ILE A 348 -33.79 -16.98 7.18
C ILE A 348 -33.12 -17.65 8.39
N SER A 349 -32.90 -16.92 9.49
CA SER A 349 -32.34 -17.47 10.73
C SER A 349 -33.24 -18.55 11.32
N GLN A 350 -34.54 -18.27 11.41
CA GLN A 350 -35.51 -19.23 11.93
C GLN A 350 -35.58 -20.49 11.04
N TYR A 351 -35.47 -20.33 9.72
CA TYR A 351 -35.53 -21.45 8.76
C TYR A 351 -34.25 -22.31 8.77
N LEU A 352 -33.07 -21.68 8.77
CA LEU A 352 -31.78 -22.39 8.65
C LEU A 352 -31.19 -22.85 10.00
N LEU A 353 -31.31 -22.03 11.04
CA LEU A 353 -30.72 -22.33 12.35
C LEU A 353 -31.78 -22.81 13.37
N GLY A 354 -33.06 -22.51 13.16
CA GLY A 354 -34.12 -22.84 14.11
C GLY A 354 -34.19 -21.89 15.32
N GLU A 355 -33.44 -20.79 15.30
CA GLU A 355 -33.30 -19.83 16.40
C GLU A 355 -33.34 -18.38 15.89
N PRO A 356 -33.77 -17.42 16.73
CA PRO A 356 -33.76 -16.00 16.36
C PRO A 356 -32.34 -15.45 16.26
N LEU A 357 -32.22 -14.31 15.58
CA LEU A 357 -30.97 -13.56 15.51
C LEU A 357 -30.56 -13.06 16.91
N SER A 358 -29.36 -13.41 17.34
CA SER A 358 -28.79 -12.94 18.62
C SER A 358 -28.44 -11.45 18.57
N ILE A 359 -27.94 -10.97 17.43
CA ILE A 359 -27.81 -9.54 17.13
C ILE A 359 -28.89 -9.19 16.10
N PRO A 360 -29.88 -8.36 16.45
CA PRO A 360 -30.93 -7.96 15.52
C PRO A 360 -30.32 -7.19 14.34
N THR A 361 -30.97 -7.27 13.19
CA THR A 361 -30.62 -6.47 12.01
C THR A 361 -31.47 -5.21 11.99
N VAL A 362 -30.93 -4.13 11.44
CA VAL A 362 -31.67 -2.88 11.22
C VAL A 362 -32.98 -3.16 10.47
N GLN A 363 -34.06 -2.52 10.93
CA GLN A 363 -35.36 -2.66 10.28
C GLN A 363 -35.24 -2.21 8.81
N THR A 364 -35.57 -3.12 7.91
CA THR A 364 -35.36 -2.97 6.47
C THR A 364 -36.65 -3.35 5.74
N TRP A 365 -37.03 -2.53 4.76
CA TRP A 365 -38.18 -2.74 3.88
C TRP A 365 -37.69 -2.90 2.44
N TRP A 366 -38.15 -3.93 1.74
CA TRP A 366 -37.80 -4.13 0.34
C TRP A 366 -38.96 -3.69 -0.55
N CYS A 367 -38.73 -2.67 -1.37
CA CYS A 367 -39.80 -2.04 -2.16
C CYS A 367 -40.39 -2.98 -3.23
N GLY A 368 -39.80 -4.17 -3.47
CA GLY A 368 -40.42 -5.22 -4.27
C GLY A 368 -41.74 -5.76 -3.69
N ARG A 369 -41.94 -5.68 -2.37
CA ARG A 369 -43.22 -5.94 -1.71
C ARG A 369 -44.07 -4.67 -1.75
N ALA A 370 -45.32 -4.76 -2.23
CA ALA A 370 -46.19 -3.59 -2.38
C ALA A 370 -46.45 -2.85 -1.06
N GLU A 371 -46.66 -3.59 0.03
CA GLU A 371 -46.86 -3.03 1.37
C GLU A 371 -45.64 -2.25 1.86
N ASP A 372 -44.45 -2.84 1.70
CA ASP A 372 -43.16 -2.21 2.04
C ASP A 372 -42.95 -0.93 1.21
N ARG A 373 -43.20 -0.98 -0.10
CA ARG A 373 -43.08 0.18 -0.99
C ARG A 373 -43.98 1.33 -0.54
N ASP A 374 -45.24 1.04 -0.24
CA ASP A 374 -46.22 2.05 0.14
C ASP A 374 -45.88 2.68 1.51
N PHE A 375 -45.33 1.87 2.43
CA PHE A 375 -44.75 2.37 3.68
C PHE A 375 -43.55 3.29 3.43
N VAL A 376 -42.62 2.89 2.56
CA VAL A 376 -41.42 3.67 2.24
C VAL A 376 -41.76 5.00 1.60
N ILE A 377 -42.69 5.03 0.64
CA ILE A 377 -43.12 6.27 -0.02
C ILE A 377 -43.79 7.22 0.99
N SER A 378 -44.60 6.69 1.90
CA SER A 378 -45.31 7.51 2.91
C SER A 378 -44.39 8.04 4.01
N HIS A 379 -43.32 7.32 4.37
CA HIS A 379 -42.41 7.67 5.47
C HIS A 379 -40.99 8.05 5.01
N LEU A 380 -40.85 8.44 3.74
CA LEU A 380 -39.54 8.62 3.10
C LEU A 380 -38.59 9.52 3.89
N GLU A 381 -39.09 10.59 4.52
CA GLU A 381 -38.30 11.55 5.32
C GLU A 381 -37.57 10.91 6.52
N GLN A 382 -38.07 9.79 7.04
CA GLN A 382 -37.54 9.12 8.25
C GLN A 382 -36.59 7.96 7.92
N LEU A 383 -36.40 7.67 6.64
CA LEU A 383 -35.73 6.47 6.16
C LEU A 383 -34.45 6.78 5.38
N ILE A 384 -33.56 5.79 5.32
CA ILE A 384 -32.41 5.79 4.42
C ILE A 384 -32.74 4.89 3.24
N ILE A 385 -32.79 5.48 2.04
CA ILE A 385 -33.03 4.74 0.80
C ILE A 385 -31.69 4.27 0.24
N LYS A 386 -31.61 2.98 -0.11
CA LYS A 386 -30.43 2.35 -0.70
C LYS A 386 -30.84 1.48 -1.89
N PRO A 387 -29.93 1.27 -2.85
CA PRO A 387 -30.14 0.21 -3.84
C PRO A 387 -30.24 -1.17 -3.18
N ALA A 388 -31.04 -2.06 -3.77
CA ALA A 388 -31.27 -3.43 -3.28
C ALA A 388 -30.01 -4.31 -3.28
N TYR A 389 -29.03 -3.94 -4.11
CA TYR A 389 -27.69 -4.53 -4.18
C TYR A 389 -26.62 -3.45 -4.14
N ARG A 390 -25.43 -3.79 -3.64
CA ARG A 390 -24.33 -2.83 -3.53
C ARG A 390 -23.63 -2.67 -4.87
N SER A 391 -23.27 -1.43 -5.22
CA SER A 391 -22.37 -1.11 -6.33
C SER A 391 -21.37 -0.04 -5.91
N PHE A 392 -20.22 0.04 -6.57
CA PHE A 392 -19.18 1.02 -6.24
C PHE A 392 -19.70 2.48 -6.25
N ASP A 393 -20.63 2.81 -7.16
CA ASP A 393 -21.21 4.15 -7.29
C ASP A 393 -22.50 4.35 -6.47
N SER A 394 -22.96 3.33 -5.71
CA SER A 394 -24.21 3.44 -4.95
C SER A 394 -24.08 4.36 -3.74
N LYS A 395 -24.81 5.48 -3.76
CA LYS A 395 -24.92 6.39 -2.62
C LYS A 395 -26.19 6.11 -1.81
N SER A 396 -26.07 6.15 -0.49
CA SER A 396 -27.24 6.12 0.39
C SER A 396 -27.92 7.48 0.36
N ILE A 397 -29.24 7.48 0.18
CA ILE A 397 -30.06 8.70 0.15
C ILE A 397 -30.76 8.85 1.49
N TYR A 398 -30.48 9.94 2.18
CA TYR A 398 -31.08 10.24 3.48
C TYR A 398 -32.35 11.06 3.25
N GLY A 399 -33.50 10.48 3.58
CA GLY A 399 -34.79 11.09 3.26
C GLY A 399 -34.99 12.48 3.87
N HIS A 400 -34.48 12.71 5.09
CA HIS A 400 -34.56 14.01 5.77
C HIS A 400 -33.71 15.11 5.12
N CYS A 401 -32.76 14.76 4.23
CA CYS A 401 -31.93 15.73 3.51
C CYS A 401 -32.52 16.14 2.15
N LEU A 402 -33.62 15.53 1.71
CA LEU A 402 -34.20 15.78 0.40
C LEU A 402 -35.10 17.02 0.41
N ASP A 403 -34.97 17.84 -0.64
CA ASP A 403 -35.97 18.86 -0.95
C ASP A 403 -37.21 18.24 -1.62
N ALA A 404 -38.25 19.06 -1.84
CA ALA A 404 -39.52 18.60 -2.38
C ALA A 404 -39.39 17.98 -3.79
N ASP A 405 -38.55 18.58 -4.65
CA ASP A 405 -38.35 18.14 -6.03
C ASP A 405 -37.57 16.81 -6.07
N SER A 406 -36.47 16.72 -5.31
CA SER A 406 -35.67 15.48 -5.20
C SER A 406 -36.49 14.34 -4.60
N ARG A 407 -37.36 14.64 -3.62
CA ARG A 407 -38.29 13.65 -3.06
C ARG A 407 -39.23 13.10 -4.13
N GLN A 408 -39.85 13.95 -4.95
CA GLN A 408 -40.71 13.48 -6.04
C GLN A 408 -39.94 12.62 -7.06
N GLN A 409 -38.71 13.01 -7.40
CA GLN A 409 -37.85 12.24 -8.30
C GLN A 409 -37.56 10.84 -7.74
N ILE A 410 -37.18 10.74 -6.47
CA ILE A 410 -36.92 9.44 -5.82
C ILE A 410 -38.19 8.58 -5.76
N ILE A 411 -39.34 9.17 -5.45
CA ILE A 411 -40.62 8.43 -5.45
C ILE A 411 -40.93 7.89 -6.86
N GLN A 412 -40.71 8.68 -7.92
CA GLN A 412 -40.89 8.23 -9.30
C GLN A 412 -39.92 7.09 -9.66
N GLN A 413 -38.66 7.20 -9.25
CA GLN A 413 -37.65 6.15 -9.46
C GLN A 413 -38.02 4.83 -8.76
N ILE A 414 -38.38 4.90 -7.48
CA ILE A 414 -38.84 3.74 -6.70
C ILE A 414 -40.10 3.13 -7.33
N SER A 415 -41.05 3.96 -7.76
CA SER A 415 -42.29 3.49 -8.39
C SER A 415 -42.05 2.81 -9.74
N ALA A 416 -41.04 3.27 -10.50
CA ALA A 416 -40.70 2.70 -11.80
C ALA A 416 -39.98 1.36 -11.69
N ARG A 417 -39.10 1.18 -10.69
CA ARG A 417 -38.35 -0.06 -10.46
C ARG A 417 -38.30 -0.43 -8.97
N PRO A 418 -39.43 -0.84 -8.38
CA PRO A 418 -39.52 -1.06 -6.94
C PRO A 418 -38.55 -2.11 -6.40
N HIS A 419 -38.26 -3.16 -7.17
CA HIS A 419 -37.37 -4.24 -6.74
C HIS A 419 -35.90 -3.81 -6.59
N ASP A 420 -35.49 -2.69 -7.20
CA ASP A 420 -34.13 -2.16 -7.16
C ASP A 420 -33.83 -1.34 -5.89
N TYR A 421 -34.83 -1.10 -5.03
CA TYR A 421 -34.71 -0.23 -3.86
C TYR A 421 -35.08 -0.93 -2.56
N VAL A 422 -34.36 -0.55 -1.51
CA VAL A 422 -34.67 -0.86 -0.11
C VAL A 422 -34.66 0.43 0.70
N ALA A 423 -35.37 0.40 1.82
CA ALA A 423 -35.29 1.44 2.83
C ALA A 423 -34.89 0.83 4.16
N GLN A 424 -34.11 1.57 4.94
CA GLN A 424 -33.70 1.18 6.28
C GLN A 424 -34.09 2.25 7.28
N ALA A 425 -34.45 1.82 8.50
CA ALA A 425 -34.62 2.71 9.61
C ALA A 425 -33.28 3.36 9.97
N TYR A 426 -33.31 4.65 10.31
CA TYR A 426 -32.14 5.32 10.83
C TYR A 426 -31.92 4.93 12.29
N VAL A 427 -30.78 4.30 12.59
CA VAL A 427 -30.36 3.98 13.95
C VAL A 427 -29.22 4.93 14.32
N PRO A 428 -29.43 5.91 15.21
CA PRO A 428 -28.34 6.78 15.66
C PRO A 428 -27.31 5.94 16.42
N GLY A 429 -26.04 6.02 15.99
CA GLY A 429 -24.96 5.34 16.70
C GLY A 429 -24.69 5.99 18.06
N SER A 430 -24.18 5.19 18.99
CA SER A 430 -23.76 5.65 20.31
C SER A 430 -22.68 6.72 20.21
N GLN A 431 -22.65 7.60 21.20
CA GLN A 431 -21.67 8.67 21.32
C GLN A 431 -20.45 8.23 22.11
N VAL A 432 -19.27 8.45 21.55
CA VAL A 432 -17.97 8.11 22.15
C VAL A 432 -17.10 9.37 22.27
N PRO A 433 -16.25 9.45 23.31
CA PRO A 433 -15.30 10.56 23.47
C PRO A 433 -14.23 10.55 22.37
N VAL A 434 -14.00 11.71 21.78
CA VAL A 434 -13.04 12.01 20.72
C VAL A 434 -12.23 13.22 21.16
N TRP A 435 -10.92 13.18 20.95
CA TRP A 435 -10.05 14.33 21.15
C TRP A 435 -10.11 15.23 19.91
N ASP A 436 -10.74 16.39 20.04
CA ASP A 436 -10.83 17.39 18.96
C ASP A 436 -10.78 18.81 19.49
N ASN A 437 -10.17 19.73 18.74
CA ASN A 437 -10.05 21.15 19.14
C ASN A 437 -9.59 21.36 20.59
N GLN A 438 -8.57 20.59 21.02
CA GLN A 438 -7.98 20.64 22.37
C GLN A 438 -8.95 20.28 23.51
N ARG A 439 -10.04 19.56 23.21
CA ARG A 439 -11.03 19.12 24.19
C ARG A 439 -11.58 17.74 23.85
N ILE A 440 -12.30 17.15 24.80
CA ILE A 440 -13.08 15.94 24.57
C ILE A 440 -14.44 16.34 24.01
N GLU A 441 -14.77 15.86 22.82
CA GLU A 441 -16.10 15.95 22.20
C GLU A 441 -16.72 14.56 22.08
N TYR A 442 -18.04 14.48 21.99
CA TYR A 442 -18.76 13.21 21.85
C TYR A 442 -19.33 13.08 20.45
N ARG A 443 -19.07 11.93 19.79
CA ARG A 443 -19.44 11.73 18.39
C ARG A 443 -20.05 10.36 18.14
N PRO A 444 -21.03 10.26 17.21
CA PRO A 444 -21.58 8.98 16.80
C PRO A 444 -20.49 8.03 16.25
N THR A 445 -20.59 6.76 16.59
CA THR A 445 -19.69 5.70 16.13
C THR A 445 -20.38 4.54 15.43
N ILE A 446 -19.64 3.87 14.56
CA ILE A 446 -19.97 2.57 13.99
C ILE A 446 -18.82 1.62 14.28
N PHE A 447 -19.15 0.40 14.68
CA PHE A 447 -18.19 -0.67 14.92
C PHE A 447 -18.23 -1.67 13.77
N ARG A 448 -17.08 -2.16 13.32
CA ARG A 448 -17.00 -3.32 12.43
C ARG A 448 -16.33 -4.49 13.15
N GLY A 449 -17.11 -5.52 13.44
CA GLY A 449 -16.62 -6.80 13.96
C GLY A 449 -16.13 -7.71 12.86
N PHE A 450 -15.18 -8.58 13.16
CA PHE A 450 -14.60 -9.53 12.21
C PHE A 450 -14.61 -10.94 12.77
N THR A 451 -14.92 -11.90 11.91
CA THR A 451 -14.91 -13.32 12.25
C THR A 451 -14.14 -14.10 11.20
N VAL A 452 -13.52 -15.20 11.63
CA VAL A 452 -12.87 -16.16 10.76
C VAL A 452 -13.36 -17.56 11.10
N ALA A 453 -13.67 -18.34 10.08
CA ALA A 453 -14.05 -19.74 10.24
C ALA A 453 -12.89 -20.53 10.87
N THR A 454 -13.20 -21.53 11.67
CA THR A 454 -12.28 -22.53 12.24
C THR A 454 -12.94 -23.91 12.13
N GLU A 455 -12.26 -24.98 12.52
CA GLU A 455 -12.86 -26.33 12.50
C GLU A 455 -14.05 -26.47 13.46
N GLU A 456 -14.04 -25.72 14.57
CA GLU A 456 -15.04 -25.80 15.63
C GLU A 456 -16.16 -24.75 15.51
N GLY A 457 -16.01 -23.74 14.63
CA GLY A 457 -17.00 -22.68 14.44
C GLY A 457 -16.41 -21.40 13.86
N TYR A 458 -16.73 -20.25 14.47
CA TYR A 458 -16.20 -18.94 14.06
C TYR A 458 -15.46 -18.29 15.22
N CYS A 459 -14.19 -17.96 15.02
CA CYS A 459 -13.40 -17.15 15.92
C CYS A 459 -13.68 -15.67 15.66
N VAL A 460 -14.08 -14.93 16.70
CA VAL A 460 -14.32 -13.48 16.62
C VAL A 460 -13.05 -12.75 17.06
N MET A 461 -12.68 -11.69 16.34
CA MET A 461 -11.58 -10.84 16.77
C MET A 461 -11.98 -10.07 18.03
N PRO A 462 -11.21 -10.12 19.15
CA PRO A 462 -11.51 -9.38 20.37
C PRO A 462 -11.16 -7.89 20.22
N GLY A 463 -11.90 -7.22 19.33
CA GLY A 463 -11.71 -5.85 18.90
C GLY A 463 -12.54 -5.56 17.65
N THR A 464 -12.75 -4.27 17.37
CA THR A 464 -13.51 -3.83 16.19
C THR A 464 -12.81 -2.65 15.54
N LEU A 465 -13.08 -2.43 14.24
CA LEU A 465 -12.75 -1.16 13.61
C LEU A 465 -13.83 -0.15 13.99
N SER A 466 -13.51 0.73 14.93
CA SER A 466 -14.37 1.85 15.32
C SER A 466 -14.14 3.04 14.40
N ARG A 467 -15.23 3.62 13.88
CA ARG A 467 -15.21 4.81 13.03
C ARG A 467 -16.14 5.86 13.60
N VAL A 468 -15.65 7.08 13.77
CA VAL A 468 -16.42 8.22 14.28
C VAL A 468 -16.64 9.28 13.22
N ALA A 469 -17.78 9.96 13.33
CA ALA A 469 -18.14 11.04 12.42
C ALA A 469 -17.16 12.23 12.50
N GLU A 470 -16.97 12.94 11.38
CA GLU A 470 -16.05 14.08 11.31
C GLU A 470 -16.55 15.33 12.05
N SER A 471 -17.85 15.47 12.27
CA SER A 471 -18.43 16.59 13.02
C SER A 471 -19.54 16.12 13.96
N ALA A 472 -19.79 16.88 15.03
CA ALA A 472 -20.81 16.55 16.03
C ALA A 472 -22.25 16.55 15.49
N GLY A 473 -22.50 17.25 14.38
CA GLY A 473 -23.79 17.28 13.68
C GLY A 473 -23.88 16.32 12.49
N ALA A 474 -22.81 15.58 12.17
CA ALA A 474 -22.84 14.60 11.10
C ALA A 474 -23.58 13.35 11.56
N PHE A 475 -24.76 13.13 11.00
CA PHE A 475 -25.54 11.89 11.12
C PHE A 475 -24.96 10.72 10.33
N ILE A 476 -23.86 10.96 9.60
CA ILE A 476 -23.28 10.04 8.61
C ILE A 476 -21.83 9.78 8.99
N VAL A 477 -21.52 8.53 9.33
CA VAL A 477 -20.15 8.03 9.31
C VAL A 477 -19.88 7.53 7.89
N SER A 478 -19.03 8.24 7.16
CA SER A 478 -18.74 7.97 5.75
C SER A 478 -17.91 6.68 5.57
N ASP A 479 -17.61 6.34 4.31
CA ASP A 479 -16.70 5.24 3.97
C ASP A 479 -15.31 5.46 4.60
N LEU A 480 -14.49 4.39 4.62
CA LEU A 480 -13.18 4.35 5.30
C LEU A 480 -12.39 5.66 5.13
N SER A 481 -12.31 6.22 3.93
CA SER A 481 -11.49 7.40 3.60
C SER A 481 -11.90 8.74 4.24
N GLY A 482 -13.08 8.86 4.86
CA GLY A 482 -13.60 10.14 5.36
C GLY A 482 -14.09 10.10 6.82
N ALA A 483 -13.63 9.12 7.60
CA ALA A 483 -13.96 9.00 9.02
C ALA A 483 -12.68 8.87 9.86
N ARG A 484 -12.68 9.42 11.08
CA ARG A 484 -11.60 9.16 12.03
C ARG A 484 -11.78 7.75 12.59
N SER A 485 -10.71 6.98 12.65
CA SER A 485 -10.75 5.67 13.29
C SER A 485 -10.34 5.74 14.75
N LYS A 486 -10.74 4.71 15.51
CA LYS A 486 -10.37 4.51 16.91
C LYS A 486 -9.95 3.07 17.14
N ASP A 487 -9.02 2.85 18.05
CA ASP A 487 -8.79 1.52 18.61
C ASP A 487 -9.97 1.15 19.53
N THR A 488 -10.36 -0.12 19.52
CA THR A 488 -11.41 -0.64 20.39
C THR A 488 -10.80 -1.63 21.36
N TRP A 489 -10.86 -1.33 22.66
CA TRP A 489 -10.35 -2.17 23.73
C TRP A 489 -11.47 -3.01 24.32
N ILE A 490 -11.32 -4.32 24.19
CA ILE A 490 -12.10 -5.28 24.95
C ILE A 490 -11.34 -5.54 26.25
N LEU A 491 -11.94 -5.15 27.36
CA LEU A 491 -11.33 -5.23 28.70
C LEU A 491 -11.54 -6.64 29.25
N GLY A 492 -10.46 -7.36 29.58
CA GLY A 492 -10.53 -8.71 30.16
C GLY A 492 -10.16 -8.75 31.65
N GLU A 493 -10.53 -9.84 32.34
CA GLU A 493 -10.16 -10.07 33.75
C GLU A 493 -8.69 -10.50 33.92
N SER A 494 -8.06 -11.03 32.87
CA SER A 494 -6.63 -11.38 32.86
C SER A 494 -6.04 -11.24 31.46
N VAL A 495 -4.74 -10.99 31.36
CA VAL A 495 -4.03 -10.94 30.07
C VAL A 495 -3.96 -12.36 29.52
N ASP A 496 -4.57 -12.59 28.35
CA ASP A 496 -4.47 -13.86 27.62
C ASP A 496 -2.99 -14.30 27.55
N THR A 497 -2.66 -15.35 28.31
CA THR A 497 -1.29 -15.88 28.47
C THR A 497 -0.94 -16.91 27.41
N VAL A 498 -1.92 -17.34 26.61
CA VAL A 498 -1.70 -18.29 25.52
C VAL A 498 -1.11 -17.54 24.33
N GLN A 499 0.21 -17.58 24.19
CA GLN A 499 0.83 -17.45 22.88
C GLN A 499 0.60 -18.80 22.17
N PRO A 500 -0.25 -18.88 21.14
CA PRO A 500 -0.19 -20.04 20.27
C PRO A 500 1.21 -20.03 19.65
N THR A 501 1.99 -21.06 19.93
CA THR A 501 3.24 -21.33 19.20
C THR A 501 2.86 -21.45 17.73
N LEU A 502 3.44 -20.59 16.89
CA LEU A 502 3.36 -20.75 15.44
C LEU A 502 3.88 -22.16 15.13
N ALA A 503 2.99 -23.07 14.72
CA ALA A 503 3.43 -24.37 14.23
C ALA A 503 4.39 -24.12 13.05
N ASP A 504 5.61 -24.66 13.19
CA ASP A 504 6.82 -24.42 12.39
C ASP A 504 6.77 -24.94 10.94
N SER A 505 5.60 -25.23 10.37
CA SER A 505 5.47 -26.04 9.15
C SER A 505 5.05 -25.30 7.88
N LEU A 506 5.15 -23.97 7.81
CA LEU A 506 5.09 -23.33 6.48
C LEU A 506 6.47 -23.40 5.82
N PRO A 507 6.57 -23.87 4.57
CA PRO A 507 7.83 -23.92 3.87
C PRO A 507 8.39 -22.51 3.74
N ARG A 508 9.63 -22.32 4.18
CA ARG A 508 10.37 -21.08 3.95
C ARG A 508 10.77 -21.05 2.48
N ASP A 509 9.96 -20.41 1.64
CA ASP A 509 10.32 -20.17 0.24
C ASP A 509 11.29 -18.97 0.17
N GLU A 510 12.49 -19.17 0.73
CA GLU A 510 13.55 -18.15 0.74
C GLU A 510 14.02 -17.90 -0.69
N GLY A 511 13.59 -16.76 -1.27
CA GLY A 511 14.12 -16.23 -2.52
C GLY A 511 13.24 -16.36 -3.75
N ASN A 512 12.02 -16.90 -3.63
CA ASN A 512 11.13 -17.09 -4.77
C ASN A 512 10.17 -15.90 -4.98
N LEU A 513 10.72 -14.75 -5.36
CA LEU A 513 9.98 -13.50 -5.52
C LEU A 513 9.25 -13.42 -6.88
N PRO A 514 8.08 -12.76 -6.96
CA PRO A 514 7.42 -12.48 -8.22
C PRO A 514 8.28 -11.61 -9.15
N SER A 515 8.25 -11.87 -10.46
CA SER A 515 9.04 -11.09 -11.44
C SER A 515 8.77 -9.58 -11.38
N ARG A 516 7.50 -9.18 -11.18
CA ARG A 516 7.11 -7.78 -11.02
C ARG A 516 7.81 -7.11 -9.84
N VAL A 517 7.93 -7.79 -8.69
CA VAL A 517 8.58 -7.25 -7.49
C VAL A 517 10.05 -6.95 -7.78
N ILE A 518 10.70 -7.88 -8.47
CA ILE A 518 12.11 -7.77 -8.85
C ILE A 518 12.34 -6.66 -9.87
N GLU A 519 11.47 -6.55 -10.87
CA GLU A 519 11.50 -5.46 -11.85
C GLU A 519 11.36 -4.10 -11.15
N ASN A 520 10.41 -3.95 -10.23
CA ASN A 520 10.21 -2.70 -9.49
C ASN A 520 11.42 -2.36 -8.62
N LEU A 521 12.07 -3.34 -7.97
CA LEU A 521 13.30 -3.11 -7.20
C LEU A 521 14.48 -2.70 -8.08
N PHE A 522 14.62 -3.31 -9.26
CA PHE A 522 15.61 -2.92 -10.26
C PHE A 522 15.41 -1.46 -10.69
N TRP A 523 14.19 -1.10 -11.08
CA TRP A 523 13.85 0.28 -11.46
C TRP A 523 13.96 1.28 -10.32
N PHE A 524 13.58 0.89 -9.10
CA PHE A 524 13.77 1.70 -7.90
C PHE A 524 15.24 2.12 -7.76
N GLY A 525 16.18 1.17 -7.90
CA GLY A 525 17.62 1.46 -7.86
C GLY A 525 18.09 2.39 -8.97
N ARG A 526 17.57 2.22 -10.20
CA ARG A 526 17.91 3.09 -11.35
C ARG A 526 17.40 4.51 -11.16
N TYR A 527 16.13 4.68 -10.79
CA TYR A 527 15.54 6.00 -10.59
C TYR A 527 16.20 6.75 -9.43
N ALA A 528 16.54 6.05 -8.35
CA ALA A 528 17.32 6.61 -7.24
C ALA A 528 18.66 7.17 -7.73
N GLU A 529 19.40 6.41 -8.55
CA GLU A 529 20.69 6.83 -9.09
C GLU A 529 20.58 8.00 -10.08
N ARG A 530 19.56 7.99 -10.96
CA ARG A 530 19.29 9.11 -11.89
C ARG A 530 19.02 10.40 -11.15
N ALA A 531 18.16 10.34 -10.12
CA ALA A 531 17.86 11.48 -9.29
C ALA A 531 19.14 11.97 -8.57
N GLU A 532 19.90 11.05 -7.96
CA GLU A 532 21.11 11.39 -7.21
C GLU A 532 22.19 12.07 -8.07
N MET A 533 22.51 11.50 -9.24
CA MET A 533 23.54 12.06 -10.12
C MET A 533 23.13 13.42 -10.71
N SER A 534 21.87 13.53 -11.18
CA SER A 534 21.36 14.78 -11.77
C SER A 534 21.32 15.90 -10.73
N LEU A 535 20.89 15.57 -9.51
CA LEU A 535 20.80 16.52 -8.41
C LEU A 535 22.18 16.99 -7.93
N ARG A 536 23.19 16.12 -7.95
CA ARG A 536 24.57 16.52 -7.65
C ARG A 536 25.15 17.45 -8.70
N LEU A 537 24.97 17.13 -9.99
CA LEU A 537 25.50 17.98 -11.06
C LEU A 537 24.83 19.35 -11.06
N ILE A 538 23.49 19.41 -10.94
CA ILE A 538 22.78 20.69 -10.91
C ILE A 538 23.17 21.54 -9.70
N ARG A 539 23.37 20.92 -8.51
CA ARG A 539 23.85 21.63 -7.33
C ARG A 539 25.23 22.24 -7.53
N ILE A 540 26.13 21.53 -8.22
CA ILE A 540 27.45 22.09 -8.57
C ILE A 540 27.31 23.22 -9.58
N LEU A 541 26.43 23.10 -10.57
CA LEU A 541 26.14 24.16 -11.51
C LEU A 541 25.61 25.42 -10.81
N PHE A 542 24.64 25.29 -9.91
CA PHE A 542 24.15 26.41 -9.09
C PHE A 542 25.27 27.07 -8.28
N LYS A 543 26.11 26.27 -7.61
CA LYS A 543 27.25 26.78 -6.85
C LYS A 543 28.27 27.53 -7.73
N GLN A 544 28.49 27.09 -8.96
CA GLN A 544 29.42 27.74 -9.90
C GLN A 544 28.80 29.02 -10.50
N LEU A 545 27.50 29.01 -10.82
CA LEU A 545 26.78 30.16 -11.36
C LEU A 545 26.61 31.28 -10.31
N ASN A 546 26.41 30.92 -9.05
CA ASN A 546 26.29 31.85 -7.92
C ASN A 546 27.64 32.16 -7.25
N GLY A 547 28.72 31.55 -7.71
CA GLY A 547 30.05 31.65 -7.11
C GLY A 547 30.69 33.04 -7.29
N VAL A 548 31.66 33.35 -6.42
CA VAL A 548 32.47 34.59 -6.52
C VAL A 548 33.54 34.48 -7.63
N GLU A 549 33.95 33.25 -7.96
CA GLU A 549 34.93 32.99 -9.02
C GLU A 549 34.29 33.08 -10.41
N TYR A 550 34.98 33.70 -11.37
CA TYR A 550 34.48 33.84 -12.73
C TYR A 550 34.40 32.48 -13.44
N PHE A 551 33.18 32.03 -13.69
CA PHE A 551 32.91 30.79 -14.39
C PHE A 551 32.88 31.03 -15.91
N MET A 552 33.82 30.42 -16.64
CA MET A 552 33.98 30.69 -18.08
C MET A 552 32.76 30.18 -18.88
N PRO A 553 32.26 30.92 -19.88
CA PRO A 553 31.10 30.51 -20.69
C PRO A 553 31.27 29.13 -21.33
N GLU A 554 32.46 28.80 -21.83
CA GLU A 554 32.73 27.49 -22.44
C GLU A 554 32.65 26.35 -21.40
N SER A 555 33.14 26.58 -20.18
CA SER A 555 33.00 25.62 -19.07
C SER A 555 31.53 25.41 -18.71
N ARG A 556 30.74 26.50 -18.70
CA ARG A 556 29.31 26.47 -18.40
C ARG A 556 28.54 25.68 -19.46
N ASP A 557 28.76 25.98 -20.73
CA ASP A 557 28.00 25.39 -21.82
C ASP A 557 28.31 23.88 -21.94
N ILE A 558 29.54 23.45 -21.66
CA ILE A 558 29.90 22.03 -21.55
C ILE A 558 29.17 21.34 -20.39
N LEU A 559 29.11 21.95 -19.20
CA LEU A 559 28.41 21.35 -18.07
C LEU A 559 26.89 21.34 -18.26
N LEU A 560 26.31 22.34 -18.92
CA LEU A 560 24.90 22.35 -19.31
C LEU A 560 24.60 21.26 -20.34
N ALA A 561 25.46 21.09 -21.36
CA ALA A 561 25.33 20.00 -22.32
C ALA A 561 25.44 18.62 -21.65
N ALA A 562 26.33 18.47 -20.67
CA ALA A 562 26.45 17.26 -19.88
C ALA A 562 25.21 17.01 -19.01
N LEU A 563 24.63 18.06 -18.42
CA LEU A 563 23.38 17.97 -17.67
C LEU A 563 22.24 17.50 -18.59
N SER A 564 22.06 18.13 -19.75
CA SER A 564 21.08 17.72 -20.77
C SER A 564 21.25 16.27 -21.22
N ALA A 565 22.50 15.82 -21.41
CA ALA A 565 22.79 14.43 -21.78
C ALA A 565 22.49 13.42 -20.65
N LEU A 566 22.73 13.80 -19.39
CA LEU A 566 22.45 12.96 -18.23
C LEU A 566 20.95 12.83 -17.96
N THR A 567 20.21 13.93 -18.08
CA THR A 567 18.75 13.95 -17.87
C THR A 567 17.99 13.50 -19.11
N GLY A 568 18.62 13.52 -20.30
CA GLY A 568 17.95 13.22 -21.57
C GLY A 568 16.96 14.33 -21.98
N THR A 569 17.13 15.55 -21.47
CA THR A 569 16.28 16.70 -21.76
C THR A 569 16.96 17.65 -22.73
N VAL A 570 16.20 18.16 -23.71
CA VAL A 570 16.66 19.21 -24.62
C VAL A 570 16.12 20.55 -24.11
N PRO A 571 16.97 21.60 -24.00
CA PRO A 571 16.52 22.94 -23.61
C PRO A 571 15.62 23.57 -24.69
N GLU A 572 14.60 24.31 -24.25
CA GLU A 572 13.63 24.93 -25.16
C GLU A 572 14.14 26.25 -25.77
N SER A 573 15.12 26.91 -25.14
CA SER A 573 15.71 28.18 -25.57
C SER A 573 17.10 28.40 -24.95
N ASP A 574 17.97 29.15 -25.64
CA ASP A 574 19.34 29.48 -25.20
C ASP A 574 19.44 30.86 -24.50
N ALA A 575 18.32 31.57 -24.28
CA ALA A 575 18.35 32.90 -23.67
C ALA A 575 18.70 32.85 -22.15
N PRO A 576 19.41 33.84 -21.59
CA PRO A 576 19.82 33.82 -20.17
C PRO A 576 18.65 33.79 -19.16
N ASP A 577 17.58 34.54 -19.41
CA ASP A 577 16.38 34.52 -18.56
C ASP A 577 15.63 33.19 -18.69
N ASP A 578 15.75 32.53 -19.84
CA ASP A 578 15.18 31.19 -20.09
C ASP A 578 16.02 30.10 -19.40
N LEU A 579 17.32 30.29 -19.18
CA LEU A 579 18.19 29.32 -18.50
C LEU A 579 17.76 29.08 -17.04
N ASN A 580 17.43 30.14 -16.30
CA ASN A 580 16.99 29.99 -14.91
C ASN A 580 15.65 29.25 -14.82
N HIS A 581 14.73 29.56 -15.74
CA HIS A 581 13.46 28.86 -15.85
C HIS A 581 13.65 27.39 -16.26
N GLU A 582 14.58 27.11 -17.18
CA GLU A 582 14.94 25.77 -17.63
C GLU A 582 15.52 24.92 -16.49
N LEU A 583 16.45 25.48 -15.70
CA LEU A 583 17.02 24.80 -14.53
C LEU A 583 15.96 24.57 -13.44
N ALA A 584 15.06 25.53 -13.21
CA ALA A 584 13.93 25.36 -12.29
C ALA A 584 12.96 24.24 -12.76
N SER A 585 12.64 24.21 -14.06
CA SER A 585 11.83 23.13 -14.68
C SER A 585 12.50 21.76 -14.50
N LEU A 586 13.82 21.66 -14.69
CA LEU A 586 14.55 20.41 -14.51
C LEU A 586 14.52 19.88 -13.06
N VAL A 587 14.37 20.76 -12.08
CA VAL A 587 14.20 20.38 -10.67
C VAL A 587 12.74 20.00 -10.39
N CYS A 588 11.78 20.84 -10.77
CA CYS A 588 10.41 20.82 -10.24
C CYS A 588 9.33 20.24 -11.16
N ASP A 589 9.59 20.06 -12.46
CA ASP A 589 8.59 19.55 -13.40
C ASP A 589 8.48 18.02 -13.31
N GLY A 590 7.40 17.52 -12.72
CA GLY A 590 7.15 16.08 -12.57
C GLY A 590 6.68 15.36 -13.84
N GLN A 591 6.29 16.10 -14.89
CA GLN A 591 5.85 15.54 -16.17
C GLN A 591 6.97 15.48 -17.20
N ARG A 592 8.00 16.33 -17.03
CA ARG A 592 9.19 16.32 -17.87
C ARG A 592 10.03 15.07 -17.59
N THR A 593 10.05 14.15 -18.56
CA THR A 593 10.86 12.93 -18.48
C THR A 593 12.34 13.30 -18.27
N GLY A 594 12.96 12.68 -17.27
CA GLY A 594 14.37 12.91 -16.96
C GLY A 594 14.65 14.00 -15.93
N SER A 595 13.65 14.81 -15.57
CA SER A 595 13.77 15.78 -14.47
C SER A 595 14.03 15.09 -13.12
N ILE A 596 14.49 15.85 -12.14
CA ILE A 596 14.75 15.36 -10.79
C ILE A 596 13.43 14.89 -10.15
N LYS A 597 12.39 15.73 -10.18
CA LYS A 597 11.07 15.37 -9.64
C LYS A 597 10.50 14.14 -10.35
N PHE A 598 10.60 14.04 -11.68
CA PHE A 598 10.14 12.88 -12.43
C PHE A 598 10.84 11.60 -11.97
N ASN A 599 12.17 11.60 -11.85
CA ASN A 599 12.92 10.42 -11.41
C ASN A 599 12.56 10.04 -9.98
N ILE A 600 12.43 11.00 -9.06
CA ILE A 600 12.03 10.69 -7.68
C ILE A 600 10.58 10.17 -7.63
N LEU A 601 9.64 10.76 -8.36
CA LEU A 601 8.26 10.26 -8.42
C LEU A 601 8.19 8.82 -8.95
N ASN A 602 8.96 8.47 -9.98
CA ASN A 602 9.04 7.10 -10.48
C ASN A 602 9.71 6.15 -9.48
N MET A 603 10.74 6.60 -8.77
CA MET A 603 11.34 5.83 -7.66
C MET A 603 10.30 5.56 -6.57
N LEU A 604 9.55 6.58 -6.16
CA LEU A 604 8.48 6.47 -5.16
C LEU A 604 7.37 5.53 -5.64
N ALA A 605 6.98 5.60 -6.92
CA ALA A 605 5.99 4.70 -7.51
C ALA A 605 6.46 3.24 -7.49
N CYS A 606 7.72 2.97 -7.85
CA CYS A 606 8.31 1.64 -7.73
C CYS A 606 8.28 1.15 -6.27
N GLY A 607 8.63 2.03 -5.32
CA GLY A 607 8.60 1.73 -3.89
C GLY A 607 7.22 1.38 -3.36
N GLU A 608 6.16 2.04 -3.83
CA GLU A 608 4.77 1.71 -3.47
C GLU A 608 4.35 0.34 -4.02
N GLN A 609 4.83 -0.07 -5.21
CA GLN A 609 4.52 -1.38 -5.79
C GLN A 609 5.17 -2.57 -5.05
N VAL A 610 6.19 -2.30 -4.22
CA VAL A 610 6.91 -3.30 -3.41
C VAL A 610 6.99 -2.89 -1.94
N LYS A 611 6.00 -2.14 -1.46
CA LYS A 611 5.96 -1.56 -0.11
C LYS A 611 6.18 -2.60 0.99
N GLU A 612 5.72 -3.81 0.76
CA GLU A 612 5.86 -4.96 1.64
C GLU A 612 7.32 -5.40 1.83
N MET A 613 8.21 -5.09 0.88
CA MET A 613 9.65 -5.41 0.93
C MET A 613 10.50 -4.32 1.58
N LEU A 614 9.93 -3.13 1.82
CA LEU A 614 10.66 -1.99 2.37
C LEU A 614 10.72 -2.08 3.90
N SER A 615 11.91 -1.89 4.46
CA SER A 615 12.09 -1.80 5.92
C SER A 615 11.40 -0.55 6.49
N ALA A 616 11.12 -0.55 7.81
CA ALA A 616 10.56 0.62 8.48
C ALA A 616 11.47 1.86 8.31
N ASP A 617 12.79 1.70 8.45
CA ASP A 617 13.75 2.79 8.29
C ASP A 617 13.80 3.31 6.84
N THR A 618 13.72 2.40 5.85
CA THR A 618 13.62 2.79 4.43
C THR A 618 12.36 3.61 4.16
N ARG A 619 11.23 3.26 4.79
CA ARG A 619 9.97 4.03 4.64
C ARG A 619 10.07 5.43 5.23
N ILE A 620 10.75 5.60 6.37
CA ILE A 620 11.00 6.92 6.97
C ILE A 620 11.73 7.83 5.97
N ILE A 621 12.83 7.36 5.37
CA ILE A 621 13.58 8.15 4.39
C ILE A 621 12.74 8.47 3.14
N ILE A 622 11.94 7.52 2.67
CA ILE A 622 11.02 7.73 1.55
C ILE A 622 9.99 8.84 1.86
N ASN A 623 9.46 8.86 3.09
CA ASN A 623 8.55 9.90 3.54
C ASN A 623 9.24 11.27 3.67
N GLU A 624 10.47 11.31 4.16
CA GLU A 624 11.28 12.53 4.19
C GLU A 624 11.53 13.06 2.78
N LEU A 625 11.88 12.19 1.82
CA LEU A 625 12.03 12.57 0.41
C LEU A 625 10.76 13.21 -0.15
N ARG A 626 9.57 12.68 0.18
CA ARG A 626 8.28 13.28 -0.23
C ARG A 626 8.11 14.69 0.31
N ASP A 627 8.43 14.92 1.59
CA ASP A 627 8.33 16.24 2.22
C ASP A 627 9.32 17.23 1.62
N TYR A 628 10.56 16.79 1.37
CA TYR A 628 11.58 17.65 0.80
C TYR A 628 11.25 18.04 -0.64
N ILE A 629 10.70 17.14 -1.47
CA ILE A 629 10.25 17.50 -2.83
C ILE A 629 9.19 18.60 -2.79
N ARG A 630 8.21 18.49 -1.89
CA ARG A 630 7.18 19.53 -1.70
C ARG A 630 7.76 20.85 -1.23
N THR A 631 8.75 20.79 -0.33
CA THR A 631 9.45 21.98 0.17
C THR A 631 10.21 22.67 -0.96
N VAL A 632 10.89 21.90 -1.83
CA VAL A 632 11.53 22.42 -3.04
C VAL A 632 10.51 23.02 -4.01
N GLU A 633 9.38 22.35 -4.25
CA GLU A 633 8.32 22.88 -5.11
C GLU A 633 7.78 24.23 -4.62
N VAL A 634 7.59 24.41 -3.31
CA VAL A 634 7.19 25.70 -2.72
C VAL A 634 8.28 26.75 -2.90
N ALA A 635 9.55 26.38 -2.71
CA ALA A 635 10.68 27.31 -2.84
C ALA A 635 10.90 27.79 -4.29
N TYR A 636 10.48 27.02 -5.29
CA TYR A 636 10.68 27.31 -6.72
C TYR A 636 9.43 27.88 -7.41
N GLN A 637 8.36 28.23 -6.67
CA GLN A 637 7.11 28.75 -7.26
C GLN A 637 7.30 30.01 -8.11
N ASP A 638 8.20 30.89 -7.70
CA ASP A 638 8.50 32.16 -8.38
C ASP A 638 9.79 32.08 -9.24
N GLY A 639 10.28 30.88 -9.56
CA GLY A 639 11.53 30.65 -10.29
C GLY A 639 12.66 30.11 -9.42
N LEU A 640 13.92 30.45 -9.74
CA LEU A 640 15.06 30.02 -8.91
C LEU A 640 15.08 30.79 -7.57
N PRO A 641 15.20 30.10 -6.42
CA PRO A 641 15.40 30.77 -5.13
C PRO A 641 16.79 31.44 -5.06
N GLU A 642 17.02 32.29 -4.06
CA GLU A 642 18.31 33.01 -3.88
C GLU A 642 19.50 32.06 -3.65
N LEU A 643 19.27 30.95 -2.93
CA LEU A 643 20.27 29.91 -2.62
C LEU A 643 19.78 28.54 -3.11
N PRO A 644 19.75 28.31 -4.43
CA PRO A 644 19.22 27.09 -5.02
C PRO A 644 20.05 25.86 -4.67
N GLU A 645 21.36 25.99 -4.44
CA GLU A 645 22.19 24.88 -3.99
C GLU A 645 21.81 24.34 -2.61
N GLU A 646 21.46 25.22 -1.65
CA GLU A 646 21.08 24.81 -0.28
C GLU A 646 19.69 24.14 -0.26
N SER A 647 18.78 24.60 -1.14
CA SER A 647 17.44 24.03 -1.26
C SER A 647 17.42 22.53 -1.62
N LEU A 648 18.51 22.04 -2.22
CA LEU A 648 18.64 20.65 -2.69
C LEU A 648 19.37 19.73 -1.70
N ASP A 649 19.99 20.26 -0.65
CA ASP A 649 20.88 19.47 0.23
C ASP A 649 20.17 18.36 1.00
N ASN A 650 18.93 18.60 1.43
CA ASN A 650 18.13 17.58 2.10
C ASN A 650 17.80 16.43 1.15
N LEU A 651 17.52 16.71 -0.13
CA LEU A 651 17.28 15.67 -1.13
C LEU A 651 18.54 14.82 -1.40
N VAL A 652 19.72 15.44 -1.52
CA VAL A 652 21.00 14.69 -1.62
C VAL A 652 21.16 13.78 -0.41
N THR A 653 20.98 14.35 0.79
CA THR A 653 21.23 13.67 2.05
C THR A 653 20.30 12.47 2.22
N SER A 654 19.02 12.61 1.92
CA SER A 654 18.06 11.50 2.00
C SER A 654 18.33 10.42 0.95
N LEU A 655 18.73 10.76 -0.29
CA LEU A 655 19.12 9.75 -1.29
C LEU A 655 20.40 9.00 -0.90
N LEU A 656 21.37 9.69 -0.29
CA LEU A 656 22.57 9.07 0.27
C LEU A 656 22.23 8.15 1.45
N ALA A 657 21.36 8.62 2.35
CA ALA A 657 20.91 7.84 3.50
C ALA A 657 20.14 6.59 3.06
N LEU A 658 19.30 6.68 2.02
CA LEU A 658 18.64 5.53 1.40
C LEU A 658 19.67 4.51 0.88
N SER A 659 20.69 4.97 0.15
CA SER A 659 21.78 4.13 -0.32
C SER A 659 22.55 3.46 0.84
N GLY A 660 22.80 4.21 1.92
CA GLY A 660 23.50 3.72 3.11
C GLY A 660 22.71 2.66 3.85
N LEU A 661 21.41 2.89 4.09
CA LEU A 661 20.51 1.92 4.73
C LEU A 661 20.39 0.63 3.93
N ASN A 662 20.24 0.72 2.61
CA ASN A 662 20.18 -0.48 1.76
C ASN A 662 21.50 -1.27 1.84
N HIS A 663 22.63 -0.60 2.05
CA HIS A 663 23.90 -1.28 2.25
C HIS A 663 24.03 -1.90 3.66
N GLU A 664 23.61 -1.23 4.73
CA GLU A 664 23.86 -1.74 6.08
C GLU A 664 22.78 -2.70 6.61
N SER A 665 21.51 -2.50 6.22
CA SER A 665 20.37 -3.10 6.93
C SER A 665 19.63 -4.20 6.15
N MET A 666 19.67 -4.20 4.81
CA MET A 666 18.95 -5.20 4.01
C MET A 666 19.69 -6.54 3.96
N LEU A 667 18.93 -7.63 4.16
CA LEU A 667 19.41 -8.99 3.93
C LEU A 667 19.90 -9.14 2.48
N ARG A 668 20.95 -9.94 2.28
CA ARG A 668 21.55 -10.17 0.95
C ARG A 668 20.76 -11.20 0.15
N GLY A 669 19.46 -10.92 -0.06
CA GLY A 669 18.53 -11.70 -0.87
C GLY A 669 18.50 -11.26 -2.33
N MET A 670 17.52 -11.76 -3.09
CA MET A 670 17.31 -11.38 -4.50
C MET A 670 16.78 -9.95 -4.63
N ASP A 671 15.93 -9.54 -3.70
CA ASP A 671 15.41 -8.19 -3.52
C ASP A 671 16.53 -7.14 -3.52
N TRP A 672 17.50 -7.30 -2.62
CA TRP A 672 18.65 -6.40 -2.52
C TRP A 672 19.56 -6.46 -3.75
N ARG A 673 19.81 -7.65 -4.29
CA ARG A 673 20.70 -7.83 -5.46
C ARG A 673 20.18 -7.11 -6.68
N PHE A 674 18.88 -7.23 -7.00
CA PHE A 674 18.32 -6.58 -8.18
C PHE A 674 18.27 -5.06 -8.04
N GLN A 675 18.01 -4.56 -6.83
CA GLN A 675 18.11 -3.12 -6.55
C GLN A 675 19.53 -2.60 -6.77
N GLU A 676 20.56 -3.31 -6.28
CA GLU A 676 21.96 -2.94 -6.54
C GLU A 676 22.34 -3.11 -8.02
N ILE A 677 21.88 -4.16 -8.71
CA ILE A 677 22.14 -4.31 -10.16
C ILE A 677 21.60 -3.09 -10.92
N GLY A 678 20.36 -2.66 -10.65
CA GLY A 678 19.78 -1.48 -11.29
C GLY A 678 20.59 -0.22 -11.00
N ARG A 679 20.87 0.05 -9.73
CA ARG A 679 21.66 1.21 -9.30
C ARG A 679 23.06 1.24 -9.92
N ARG A 680 23.78 0.12 -9.90
CA ARG A 680 25.16 0.04 -10.40
C ARG A 680 25.23 0.15 -11.92
N ALA A 681 24.27 -0.44 -12.63
CA ALA A 681 24.17 -0.34 -14.08
C ALA A 681 23.90 1.11 -14.50
N GLU A 682 22.97 1.77 -13.81
CA GLU A 682 22.66 3.17 -14.06
C GLU A 682 23.85 4.07 -13.70
N ARG A 683 24.53 3.84 -12.57
CA ARG A 683 25.72 4.61 -12.18
C ARG A 683 26.85 4.49 -13.20
N ALA A 684 27.14 3.27 -13.66
CA ALA A 684 28.17 3.04 -14.67
C ALA A 684 27.83 3.81 -15.97
N ARG A 685 26.56 3.75 -16.40
CA ARG A 685 26.10 4.44 -17.60
C ARG A 685 26.16 5.96 -17.45
N LEU A 686 25.65 6.51 -16.35
CA LEU A 686 25.67 7.95 -16.09
C LEU A 686 27.10 8.49 -15.92
N THR A 687 27.99 7.76 -15.26
CA THR A 687 29.42 8.14 -15.20
C THR A 687 30.04 8.15 -16.60
N ALA A 688 29.74 7.18 -17.47
CA ALA A 688 30.26 7.16 -18.83
C ALA A 688 29.72 8.35 -19.67
N ILE A 689 28.44 8.69 -19.53
CA ILE A 689 27.82 9.88 -20.16
C ILE A 689 28.49 11.16 -19.65
N LEU A 690 28.67 11.28 -18.33
CA LEU A 690 29.32 12.45 -17.73
C LEU A 690 30.74 12.63 -18.29
N LEU A 691 31.55 11.57 -18.32
CA LEU A 691 32.91 11.62 -18.87
C LEU A 691 32.92 11.94 -20.36
N LYS A 692 32.01 11.35 -21.14
CA LYS A 692 31.86 11.62 -22.58
C LYS A 692 31.58 13.09 -22.84
N HIS A 693 30.60 13.69 -22.18
CA HIS A 693 30.19 15.06 -22.49
C HIS A 693 31.08 16.13 -21.85
N THR A 694 31.79 15.82 -20.75
CA THR A 694 32.63 16.81 -20.06
C THR A 694 34.10 16.75 -20.43
N LEU A 695 34.66 15.55 -20.71
CA LEU A 695 36.10 15.36 -20.92
C LEU A 695 36.47 15.09 -22.38
N THR A 696 35.51 14.87 -23.29
CA THR A 696 35.81 14.74 -24.73
C THR A 696 36.20 16.07 -25.38
N PRO A 697 35.48 17.20 -25.15
CA PRO A 697 35.88 18.48 -25.73
C PRO A 697 37.26 18.92 -25.21
N ALA A 698 38.16 19.35 -26.11
CA ALA A 698 39.41 19.95 -25.70
C ALA A 698 39.24 21.46 -25.54
N VAL A 699 39.42 21.95 -24.31
CA VAL A 699 39.34 23.37 -23.97
C VAL A 699 40.66 23.84 -23.35
N PRO A 700 40.93 25.17 -23.31
CA PRO A 700 42.16 25.67 -22.73
C PRO A 700 42.30 25.31 -21.23
N GLY A 701 43.53 25.37 -20.72
CA GLY A 701 43.90 24.77 -19.44
C GLY A 701 43.05 25.22 -18.23
N LEU A 702 42.63 26.48 -18.17
CA LEU A 702 41.81 26.98 -17.06
C LEU A 702 40.38 26.41 -17.11
N GLN A 703 39.74 26.42 -18.28
CA GLN A 703 38.41 25.84 -18.50
C GLN A 703 38.42 24.34 -18.22
N GLN A 704 39.45 23.65 -18.70
CA GLN A 704 39.65 22.21 -18.47
C GLN A 704 39.70 21.90 -16.96
N GLN A 705 40.39 22.74 -16.18
CA GLN A 705 40.48 22.59 -14.73
C GLN A 705 39.12 22.84 -14.05
N GLN A 706 38.39 23.88 -14.44
CA GLN A 706 37.05 24.17 -13.92
C GLN A 706 36.06 23.03 -14.17
N ILE A 707 36.07 22.46 -15.38
CA ILE A 707 35.22 21.32 -15.75
C ILE A 707 35.63 20.09 -14.94
N LEU A 708 36.92 19.73 -14.91
CA LEU A 708 37.39 18.57 -14.17
C LEU A 708 37.11 18.68 -12.66
N GLU A 709 37.29 19.86 -12.07
CA GLU A 709 36.93 20.12 -10.68
C GLU A 709 35.42 19.93 -10.46
N SER A 710 34.57 20.44 -11.35
CA SER A 710 33.11 20.29 -11.27
C SER A 710 32.67 18.83 -11.37
N VAL A 711 33.27 18.07 -12.30
CA VAL A 711 33.05 16.63 -12.43
C VAL A 711 33.46 15.90 -11.15
N LEU A 712 34.68 16.16 -10.64
CA LEU A 712 35.19 15.54 -9.41
C LEU A 712 34.36 15.90 -8.17
N MET A 713 33.78 17.11 -8.10
CA MET A 713 32.84 17.47 -7.04
C MET A 713 31.51 16.73 -7.17
N SER A 714 30.98 16.61 -8.39
CA SER A 714 29.70 15.92 -8.63
C SER A 714 29.74 14.45 -8.21
N VAL A 715 30.90 13.79 -8.28
CA VAL A 715 31.08 12.39 -7.86
C VAL A 715 31.77 12.22 -6.50
N GLU A 716 31.94 13.29 -5.71
CA GLU A 716 32.60 13.29 -4.38
C GLU A 716 34.06 12.79 -4.38
N ALA A 717 34.78 12.93 -5.50
CA ALA A 717 36.15 12.47 -5.65
C ALA A 717 37.21 13.59 -5.49
N LEU A 718 36.81 14.87 -5.40
CA LEU A 718 37.73 16.02 -5.43
C LEU A 718 38.79 15.99 -4.31
N ILE A 719 38.40 15.71 -3.07
CA ILE A 719 39.33 15.70 -1.92
C ILE A 719 40.36 14.57 -2.10
N SER A 720 39.89 13.37 -2.44
CA SER A 720 40.73 12.21 -2.71
C SER A 720 41.68 12.46 -3.88
N PHE A 721 41.18 13.11 -4.95
CA PHE A 721 41.98 13.53 -6.09
C PHE A 721 43.10 14.49 -5.69
N ARG A 722 42.77 15.59 -4.99
CA ARG A 722 43.76 16.58 -4.55
C ARG A 722 44.84 15.97 -3.66
N ARG A 723 44.47 15.02 -2.79
CA ARG A 723 45.41 14.28 -1.93
C ARG A 723 46.31 13.34 -2.72
N ARG A 724 45.76 12.58 -3.69
CA ARG A 724 46.49 11.55 -4.44
C ARG A 724 47.42 12.15 -5.51
N TYR A 725 46.95 13.15 -6.25
CA TYR A 725 47.68 13.76 -7.37
C TYR A 725 48.28 15.13 -7.02
N ARG A 726 48.37 15.47 -5.74
CA ARG A 726 48.99 16.70 -5.21
C ARG A 726 48.47 17.99 -5.86
N GLY A 727 47.18 18.02 -6.18
CA GLY A 727 46.52 19.17 -6.81
C GLY A 727 46.84 19.39 -8.30
N GLN A 728 47.52 18.47 -8.97
CA GLN A 728 47.73 18.56 -10.42
C GLN A 728 46.43 18.19 -11.17
N MET A 729 45.66 19.21 -11.53
CA MET A 729 44.42 19.06 -12.29
C MET A 729 44.73 18.82 -13.78
N ASN A 730 44.98 17.56 -14.14
CA ASN A 730 45.16 17.12 -15.52
C ASN A 730 44.15 16.00 -15.87
N ILE A 731 43.88 15.82 -17.16
CA ILE A 731 42.88 14.85 -17.64
C ILE A 731 43.31 13.42 -17.39
N ILE A 732 44.61 13.12 -17.51
CA ILE A 732 45.15 11.77 -17.31
C ILE A 732 44.85 11.30 -15.87
N SER A 733 45.19 12.09 -14.87
CA SER A 733 44.87 11.80 -13.47
C SER A 733 43.37 11.74 -13.22
N GLY A 734 42.58 12.58 -13.91
CA GLY A 734 41.12 12.56 -13.82
C GLY A 734 40.53 11.24 -14.31
N LEU A 735 40.93 10.79 -15.50
CA LEU A 735 40.50 9.52 -16.09
C LEU A 735 41.02 8.32 -15.29
N ASP A 736 42.25 8.35 -14.77
CA ASP A 736 42.77 7.32 -13.87
C ASP A 736 41.85 7.12 -12.65
N LEU A 737 41.47 8.21 -11.97
CA LEU A 737 40.61 8.13 -10.79
C LEU A 737 39.14 7.79 -11.11
N LEU A 738 38.60 8.32 -12.20
CA LEU A 738 37.17 8.20 -12.56
C LEU A 738 36.86 6.93 -13.37
N MET A 739 37.82 6.37 -14.09
CA MET A 739 37.64 5.17 -14.91
C MET A 739 38.31 3.94 -14.33
N LEU A 740 39.60 4.02 -13.96
CA LEU A 740 40.46 2.86 -13.72
C LEU A 740 40.72 2.55 -12.24
N ASP A 741 40.42 3.46 -11.32
CA ASP A 741 40.65 3.23 -9.90
C ASP A 741 39.62 2.26 -9.29
N GLY A 742 40.02 1.01 -9.13
CA GLY A 742 39.22 -0.04 -8.48
C GLY A 742 38.97 0.17 -6.98
N THR A 743 39.54 1.20 -6.36
CA THR A 743 39.24 1.57 -4.95
C THR A 743 38.16 2.65 -4.84
N ASN A 744 37.91 3.38 -5.93
CA ASN A 744 36.91 4.45 -5.96
C ASN A 744 35.50 3.84 -6.20
N PRO A 745 34.56 3.95 -5.24
CA PRO A 745 33.22 3.38 -5.38
C PRO A 745 32.32 4.08 -6.40
N ARG A 746 32.84 5.09 -7.13
CA ARG A 746 32.18 5.79 -8.24
C ARG A 746 32.85 5.55 -9.59
N SER A 747 34.03 4.91 -9.63
CA SER A 747 34.73 4.69 -10.89
C SER A 747 33.99 3.70 -11.77
N LEU A 748 34.20 3.80 -13.09
CA LEU A 748 33.60 2.88 -14.06
C LEU A 748 34.01 1.43 -13.79
N ILE A 749 35.31 1.16 -13.60
CA ILE A 749 35.79 -0.20 -13.34
C ILE A 749 35.17 -0.80 -12.08
N TYR A 750 34.98 0.00 -11.01
CA TYR A 750 34.38 -0.47 -9.77
C TYR A 750 32.91 -0.86 -9.98
N GLN A 751 32.13 -0.03 -10.68
CA GLN A 751 30.71 -0.35 -10.91
C GLN A 751 30.56 -1.62 -11.73
N VAL A 752 31.33 -1.74 -12.83
CA VAL A 752 31.23 -2.88 -13.75
C VAL A 752 31.72 -4.17 -13.10
N ASP A 753 32.80 -4.13 -12.31
CA ASP A 753 33.25 -5.32 -11.57
C ASP A 753 32.24 -5.76 -10.48
N ARG A 754 31.59 -4.80 -9.78
CA ARG A 754 30.53 -5.12 -8.82
C ARG A 754 29.30 -5.71 -9.50
N LEU A 755 28.86 -5.15 -10.62
CA LEU A 755 27.79 -5.71 -11.45
C LEU A 755 28.09 -7.16 -11.83
N ARG A 756 29.30 -7.42 -12.33
CA ARG A 756 29.76 -8.78 -12.67
C ARG A 756 29.61 -9.74 -11.49
N LYS A 757 30.02 -9.33 -10.28
CA LYS A 757 29.91 -10.14 -9.06
C LYS A 757 28.46 -10.47 -8.72
N TYR A 758 27.57 -9.47 -8.73
CA TYR A 758 26.16 -9.69 -8.41
C TYR A 758 25.46 -10.60 -9.43
N LEU A 759 25.79 -10.48 -10.72
CA LEU A 759 25.25 -11.36 -11.76
C LEU A 759 25.72 -12.81 -11.62
N LEU A 760 26.95 -13.05 -11.16
CA LEU A 760 27.46 -14.40 -10.93
C LEU A 760 26.71 -15.14 -9.82
N ASP A 761 26.14 -14.39 -8.86
CA ASP A 761 25.39 -14.88 -7.69
C ASP A 761 23.89 -15.07 -7.97
N LEU A 762 23.39 -14.68 -9.15
CA LEU A 762 21.99 -14.92 -9.53
C LEU A 762 21.74 -16.42 -9.77
N PRO A 763 20.53 -16.93 -9.48
CA PRO A 763 20.20 -18.33 -9.70
C PRO A 763 20.42 -18.72 -11.17
N ARG A 764 21.16 -19.81 -11.38
CA ARG A 764 21.44 -20.38 -12.71
C ARG A 764 20.53 -21.57 -12.92
N GLN A 765 19.85 -21.62 -14.07
CA GLN A 765 19.16 -22.84 -14.49
C GLN A 765 20.19 -23.95 -14.75
N GLU A 766 19.98 -25.11 -14.14
CA GLU A 766 20.92 -26.24 -14.08
C GLU A 766 21.39 -26.76 -15.46
N ALA A 767 20.70 -26.40 -16.55
CA ALA A 767 21.00 -26.85 -17.91
C ALA A 767 22.14 -26.08 -18.63
N GLN A 768 22.62 -24.94 -18.11
CA GLN A 768 23.59 -24.06 -18.81
C GLN A 768 24.98 -23.97 -18.13
N THR A 769 25.46 -25.05 -17.54
CA THR A 769 26.69 -25.03 -16.71
C THR A 769 28.00 -24.75 -17.45
N SER A 770 28.03 -24.72 -18.79
CA SER A 770 29.28 -24.60 -19.58
C SER A 770 29.41 -23.35 -20.46
N SER A 771 28.38 -22.51 -20.61
CA SER A 771 28.45 -21.28 -21.43
C SER A 771 28.16 -20.02 -20.62
N LEU A 772 28.91 -18.94 -20.86
CA LEU A 772 28.59 -17.61 -20.33
C LEU A 772 27.15 -17.23 -20.73
N THR A 773 26.34 -16.91 -19.74
CA THR A 773 24.95 -16.45 -19.94
C THR A 773 24.94 -15.18 -20.79
N SER A 774 23.89 -15.01 -21.59
CA SER A 774 23.76 -13.91 -22.56
C SER A 774 23.92 -12.53 -21.92
N ASP A 775 23.31 -12.34 -20.74
CA ASP A 775 23.36 -11.15 -19.89
C ASP A 775 24.75 -10.82 -19.34
N LEU A 776 25.61 -11.80 -19.08
CA LEU A 776 26.93 -11.57 -18.51
C LEU A 776 27.95 -11.08 -19.55
N ARG A 777 27.73 -11.37 -20.84
CA ARG A 777 28.69 -11.06 -21.92
C ARG A 777 28.95 -9.56 -22.09
N PRO A 778 27.94 -8.67 -22.17
CA PRO A 778 28.18 -7.23 -22.29
C PRO A 778 28.96 -6.67 -21.10
N ILE A 779 28.68 -7.14 -19.88
CA ILE A 779 29.38 -6.70 -18.66
C ILE A 779 30.85 -7.13 -18.64
N ILE A 780 31.14 -8.38 -19.05
CA ILE A 780 32.54 -8.82 -19.19
C ILE A 780 33.25 -8.00 -20.27
N LYS A 781 32.59 -7.76 -21.41
CA LYS A 781 33.14 -6.95 -22.49
C LYS A 781 33.45 -5.52 -22.01
N SER A 782 32.53 -4.88 -21.30
CA SER A 782 32.75 -3.54 -20.74
C SER A 782 33.92 -3.53 -19.77
N LEU A 783 34.03 -4.54 -18.91
CA LEU A 783 35.13 -4.64 -17.96
C LEU A 783 36.47 -4.78 -18.68
N THR A 784 36.53 -5.62 -19.72
CA THR A 784 37.74 -5.81 -20.53
C THR A 784 38.09 -4.54 -21.30
N ASP A 785 37.13 -3.87 -21.93
CA ASP A 785 37.36 -2.62 -22.66
C ASP A 785 37.92 -1.53 -21.73
N ILE A 786 37.42 -1.44 -20.49
CA ILE A 786 37.95 -0.51 -19.47
C ILE A 786 39.36 -0.91 -19.04
N GLN A 787 39.62 -2.20 -18.80
CA GLN A 787 40.92 -2.69 -18.32
C GLN A 787 42.03 -2.57 -19.37
N LEU A 788 41.69 -2.62 -20.66
CA LEU A 788 42.64 -2.47 -21.77
C LEU A 788 42.85 -1.01 -22.18
N ALA A 789 42.13 -0.06 -21.59
CA ALA A 789 42.23 1.34 -21.94
C ALA A 789 43.54 1.97 -21.43
N GLU A 790 44.27 2.62 -22.33
CA GLU A 790 45.45 3.41 -21.99
C GLU A 790 45.07 4.88 -21.82
N VAL A 791 45.23 5.42 -20.62
CA VAL A 791 44.75 6.77 -20.29
C VAL A 791 45.47 7.85 -21.09
N GLU A 792 46.75 7.64 -21.40
CA GLU A 792 47.54 8.53 -22.24
C GLU A 792 46.97 8.61 -23.65
N VAL A 793 46.47 7.51 -24.21
CA VAL A 793 45.83 7.46 -25.54
C VAL A 793 44.46 8.13 -25.49
N LEU A 794 43.68 7.90 -24.44
CA LEU A 794 42.37 8.55 -24.25
C LEU A 794 42.48 10.06 -24.06
N ALA A 795 43.59 10.55 -23.50
CA ALA A 795 43.81 11.97 -23.27
C ALA A 795 44.25 12.75 -24.52
N GLN A 796 44.63 12.05 -25.61
CA GLN A 796 45.08 12.67 -26.86
C GLN A 796 43.94 13.43 -27.55
N VAL A 797 44.25 14.65 -27.97
CA VAL A 797 43.34 15.53 -28.70
C VAL A 797 43.62 15.38 -30.18
N ASP A 798 42.58 15.13 -30.97
CA ASP A 798 42.69 15.13 -32.42
C ASP A 798 42.84 16.56 -32.95
N GLU A 799 43.85 16.79 -33.79
CA GLU A 799 44.18 18.12 -34.32
C GLU A 799 43.10 18.68 -35.27
N THR A 800 42.25 17.81 -35.85
CA THR A 800 41.21 18.22 -36.81
C THR A 800 39.85 18.48 -36.16
N SER A 801 39.45 17.68 -35.17
CA SER A 801 38.17 17.88 -34.47
C SER A 801 38.28 18.72 -33.20
N GLY A 802 39.48 18.84 -32.61
CA GLY A 802 39.63 19.46 -31.28
C GLY A 802 38.99 18.65 -30.16
N GLU A 803 38.79 17.35 -30.37
CA GLU A 803 38.14 16.44 -29.43
C GLU A 803 38.99 15.20 -29.15
N ARG A 804 38.72 14.54 -28.02
CA ARG A 804 39.35 13.27 -27.64
C ARG A 804 38.57 12.09 -28.22
N LEU A 805 38.76 11.81 -29.51
CA LEU A 805 37.99 10.81 -30.26
C LEU A 805 38.04 9.39 -29.66
N GLN A 806 39.18 8.99 -29.09
CA GLN A 806 39.33 7.66 -28.47
C GLN A 806 38.50 7.54 -27.17
N LEU A 807 38.42 8.61 -26.39
CA LEU A 807 37.57 8.68 -25.20
C LEU A 807 36.09 8.62 -25.60
N ASP A 808 35.68 9.38 -26.61
CA ASP A 808 34.31 9.37 -27.12
C ASP A 808 33.88 7.97 -27.60
N ALA A 809 34.74 7.31 -28.39
CA ALA A 809 34.49 5.97 -28.91
C ALA A 809 34.34 4.94 -27.77
N LEU A 810 35.25 4.96 -26.80
CA LEU A 810 35.21 4.05 -25.66
C LEU A 810 33.97 4.27 -24.79
N MET A 811 33.64 5.53 -24.46
CA MET A 811 32.45 5.83 -23.66
C MET A 811 31.18 5.44 -24.39
N THR A 812 31.08 5.71 -25.70
CA THR A 812 29.94 5.31 -26.54
C THR A 812 29.78 3.78 -26.57
N GLN A 813 30.89 3.05 -26.69
CA GLN A 813 30.89 1.59 -26.67
C GLN A 813 30.43 1.04 -25.31
N ILE A 814 30.91 1.59 -24.19
CA ILE A 814 30.51 1.18 -22.83
C ILE A 814 29.01 1.46 -22.60
N ILE A 815 28.53 2.65 -22.99
CA ILE A 815 27.10 3.02 -22.87
C ILE A 815 26.23 2.01 -23.63
N SER A 816 26.57 1.70 -24.88
CA SER A 816 25.83 0.73 -25.70
C SER A 816 25.81 -0.68 -25.09
N GLN A 817 26.93 -1.14 -24.53
CA GLN A 817 27.01 -2.45 -23.88
C GLN A 817 26.17 -2.51 -22.59
N LEU A 818 26.14 -1.44 -21.80
CA LEU A 818 25.31 -1.36 -20.60
C LEU A 818 23.82 -1.33 -20.96
N GLU A 819 23.42 -0.62 -22.02
CA GLU A 819 22.05 -0.62 -22.52
C GLU A 819 21.62 -2.01 -23.03
N GLN A 820 22.50 -2.68 -23.78
CA GLN A 820 22.29 -4.05 -24.21
C GLN A 820 22.14 -5.00 -23.01
N PHE A 821 22.97 -4.85 -21.97
CA PHE A 821 22.84 -5.62 -20.74
C PHE A 821 21.47 -5.44 -20.09
N THR A 822 20.99 -4.20 -19.95
CA THR A 822 19.69 -3.95 -19.30
C THR A 822 18.53 -4.56 -20.08
N THR A 823 18.61 -4.58 -21.41
CA THR A 823 17.61 -5.21 -22.29
C THR A 823 17.58 -6.72 -22.08
N LEU A 824 18.76 -7.36 -22.12
CA LEU A 824 18.89 -8.81 -21.90
C LEU A 824 18.44 -9.25 -20.49
N LEU A 825 18.69 -8.42 -19.48
CA LEU A 825 18.22 -8.67 -18.12
C LEU A 825 16.69 -8.65 -18.05
N SER A 826 16.06 -7.66 -18.70
CA SER A 826 14.60 -7.54 -18.76
C SER A 826 13.94 -8.72 -19.47
N ASP A 827 14.44 -9.11 -20.64
CA ASP A 827 13.90 -10.23 -21.42
C ASP A 827 13.93 -11.54 -20.63
N LYS A 828 15.01 -11.76 -19.87
CA LYS A 828 15.27 -12.99 -19.12
C LYS A 828 14.50 -13.08 -17.80
N TYR A 829 14.43 -12.00 -17.02
CA TYR A 829 13.91 -12.04 -15.65
C TYR A 829 12.51 -11.41 -15.48
N PHE A 830 12.11 -10.49 -16.36
CA PHE A 830 10.85 -9.74 -16.23
C PHE A 830 9.77 -10.28 -17.18
N ASP A 831 10.07 -10.36 -18.48
CA ASP A 831 9.08 -10.69 -19.51
C ASP A 831 8.91 -12.20 -19.77
N HIS A 832 9.88 -13.04 -19.37
CA HIS A 832 9.91 -14.49 -19.67
C HIS A 832 9.65 -14.79 -21.17
N ALA A 833 10.02 -13.86 -22.05
CA ALA A 833 9.87 -14.01 -23.51
C ALA A 833 10.83 -15.08 -24.05
N ASP A 834 11.94 -15.30 -23.36
CA ASP A 834 12.70 -16.56 -23.39
C ASP A 834 11.84 -17.64 -22.71
N GLY A 835 10.88 -18.18 -23.46
CA GLY A 835 9.91 -19.15 -22.95
C GLY A 835 10.54 -20.38 -22.29
N PRO A 836 9.77 -21.17 -21.51
CA PRO A 836 10.26 -22.40 -20.92
C PRO A 836 10.81 -23.31 -22.02
N GLN A 837 12.09 -23.68 -21.93
CA GLN A 837 12.64 -24.73 -22.77
C GLN A 837 11.81 -26.01 -22.55
N GLN A 838 11.31 -26.57 -23.65
CA GLN A 838 10.58 -27.84 -23.67
C GLN A 838 11.36 -28.91 -22.88
N LEU A 839 10.85 -29.31 -21.72
CA LEU A 839 11.43 -30.40 -20.91
C LEU A 839 11.21 -31.79 -21.53
N ILE A 840 10.34 -31.89 -22.55
CA ILE A 840 10.06 -33.16 -23.24
C ILE A 840 10.02 -32.89 -24.74
N ASN A 841 11.03 -33.37 -25.47
CA ASN A 841 10.87 -33.68 -26.88
C ASN A 841 9.96 -34.90 -26.97
N ALA A 842 8.67 -34.70 -27.23
CA ALA A 842 7.80 -35.79 -27.59
C ALA A 842 8.31 -36.36 -28.93
N GLN A 843 9.09 -37.43 -28.88
CA GLN A 843 9.28 -38.29 -30.04
C GLN A 843 7.96 -39.02 -30.24
N TRP A 844 7.09 -38.44 -31.07
CA TRP A 844 6.00 -39.19 -31.65
C TRP A 844 6.63 -40.23 -32.57
N LYS A 845 6.80 -41.46 -32.07
CA LYS A 845 7.03 -42.62 -32.91
C LYS A 845 5.79 -42.79 -33.80
N THR A 846 5.83 -42.16 -34.95
CA THR A 846 5.04 -42.56 -36.10
C THR A 846 5.83 -43.65 -36.79
N ASP A 847 5.72 -44.87 -36.27
CA ASP A 847 6.05 -46.08 -37.01
C ASP A 847 4.80 -46.95 -37.04
N LEU A 848 4.43 -47.32 -38.27
CA LEU A 848 3.41 -48.30 -38.66
C LEU A 848 3.51 -49.63 -37.89
#